data_AF-A0A840RV46-F1
#
_entry.id   AF-A0A840RV46-F1
#
_cell.length_a   1.000
_cell.length_b   1.000
_cell.length_c   1.000
_cell.angle_alpha   90.00
_cell.angle_beta   90.00
_cell.angle_gamma   90.00
#
_symmetry.space_group_name_H-M   'P 1'
#
loop_
_entity.id
_entity.type
_entity.pdbx_description
1 polymer ?
#
loop_
_entity_poly.entity_id
_entity_poly.type
_entity_poly.pdbx_seq_one_letter_code
_entity_poly.pdbx_strand_id
1 'polypeptide(L)'
;MSLLTELNDAVASMRVTSSAQSGVQSLIVNRYYGAYAADPLTRPDGTPRQVSDRYFNTTSGAEKTFNGTIWYIPNIDSAALATQGGSALVGHIAAGNGAQSRTVMAKLREIVSIADYPGGVGDGSTDSYPAYLLAQAAVGTGTIRFTGQAGTVYFFASYPNAADVLNGPLLDVDPGVIIRIPQAQGLDATYGNGSIRVTRTTRFHQSIKDVTFYVSPQTSSYVGEKLQWPIAANADRTTVKAVDCTVGVSPLKLNWDGGGDAFVTDTFVASAAASYSCGTAMDGYIHLGIAPLLPGDVLSASFSAFNNTNTTLFVVVQCDGGYYGVYGNNATGYLTQFYKLTGIARPAPVTLTPESLQHASYFPLASVMSIKVRDLRHFSICLNGVSAVDVETASNIVSAGFGNYTTTGAGLTVQDVMKIQNTPIVQGVTGLTLAVFGDSITAGSGVQHIYGSWPEQLKCIFDGACGVRIKNVLNYAVSGATSSTQLPLCTAGNIAGAQYVMFLVGTNDIQGAGSVATYLANMGAMIDTCVTAGARVIVGIPPMFYSMAAASGRGNNTTNFGIGSPYRSGIMRLCATKGVKMVDTMGGLGNILATYLDTTFALDSMVYDNVHPTMFGRLLLAQLFGNALLGDLASVNLIAENGTLLPTASLAAGALFTTDPATFNVDTKTGEISVFGVVDLPASVADGTTIYTLPTKLRPRATLRFACLNSTFGTSYLVIAPTGVVQVYKSPAAGGYVSMQMAYNKQ
;
A
#
# COMPACT_ATOMS: atom_id res chain seq x y z
N MET A 1 -34.38 2.92 110.14
CA MET A 1 -34.43 1.51 109.66
C MET A 1 -34.27 1.40 108.13
N SER A 2 -34.56 2.44 107.30
CA SER A 2 -34.45 2.35 105.83
C SER A 2 -33.01 2.41 105.27
N LEU A 3 -32.11 3.16 105.91
CA LEU A 3 -30.71 3.30 105.45
C LEU A 3 -29.90 1.99 105.51
N LEU A 4 -30.23 1.07 106.41
CA LEU A 4 -29.56 -0.22 106.51
C LEU A 4 -30.03 -1.20 105.43
N THR A 5 -31.29 -1.09 105.01
CA THR A 5 -31.86 -1.88 103.91
C THR A 5 -31.30 -1.44 102.57
N GLU A 6 -31.23 -0.13 102.31
CA GLU A 6 -30.63 0.41 101.08
C GLU A 6 -29.14 0.08 100.95
N LEU A 7 -28.40 0.08 102.07
CA LEU A 7 -27.00 -0.33 102.07
C LEU A 7 -26.83 -1.83 101.76
N ASN A 8 -27.70 -2.68 102.31
CA ASN A 8 -27.66 -4.12 102.03
C ASN A 8 -28.04 -4.45 100.58
N ASP A 9 -29.02 -3.74 100.02
CA ASP A 9 -29.42 -3.91 98.62
C ASP A 9 -28.32 -3.41 97.65
N ALA A 10 -27.64 -2.32 97.98
CA ALA A 10 -26.48 -1.83 97.22
C ALA A 10 -25.29 -2.80 97.28
N VAL A 11 -25.00 -3.39 98.44
CA VAL A 11 -23.94 -4.40 98.60
C VAL A 11 -24.29 -5.70 97.86
N ALA A 12 -25.55 -6.12 97.86
CA ALA A 12 -26.02 -7.27 97.10
C ALA A 12 -25.89 -7.02 95.58
N SER A 13 -26.28 -5.83 95.11
CA SER A 13 -26.13 -5.42 93.72
C SER A 13 -24.65 -5.42 93.27
N MET A 14 -23.75 -4.83 94.06
CA MET A 14 -22.31 -4.84 93.78
C MET A 14 -21.72 -6.26 93.73
N ARG A 15 -22.18 -7.18 94.59
CA ARG A 15 -21.73 -8.58 94.58
C ARG A 15 -22.17 -9.29 93.30
N VAL A 16 -23.39 -9.05 92.82
CA VAL A 16 -23.90 -9.58 91.54
C VAL A 16 -23.13 -9.01 90.35
N THR A 17 -22.76 -7.73 90.36
CA THR A 17 -21.93 -7.14 89.29
C THR A 17 -20.51 -7.71 89.27
N SER A 18 -19.90 -7.94 90.45
CA SER A 18 -18.54 -8.50 90.56
C SER A 18 -18.45 -9.96 90.10
N SER A 19 -19.47 -10.78 90.38
CA SER A 19 -19.50 -12.18 89.93
C SER A 19 -19.76 -12.29 88.44
N ALA A 20 -20.60 -11.41 87.87
CA ALA A 20 -20.80 -11.29 86.43
C ALA A 20 -19.51 -10.84 85.71
N GLN A 21 -18.77 -9.86 86.26
CA GLN A 21 -17.46 -9.46 85.73
C GLN A 21 -16.43 -10.60 85.78
N SER A 22 -16.36 -11.34 86.90
CA SER A 22 -15.43 -12.47 87.03
C SER A 22 -15.78 -13.63 86.08
N GLY A 23 -17.07 -13.87 85.81
CA GLY A 23 -17.53 -14.87 84.84
C GLY A 23 -17.19 -14.51 83.40
N VAL A 24 -17.36 -13.24 83.02
CA VAL A 24 -16.96 -12.73 81.69
C VAL A 24 -15.45 -12.75 81.53
N GLN A 25 -14.68 -12.39 82.55
CA GLN A 25 -13.22 -12.43 82.53
C GLN A 25 -12.69 -13.86 82.40
N SER A 26 -13.30 -14.82 83.10
CA SER A 26 -13.01 -16.25 82.95
C SER A 26 -13.31 -16.76 81.53
N LEU A 27 -14.44 -16.38 80.95
CA LEU A 27 -14.81 -16.73 79.56
C LEU A 27 -13.84 -16.15 78.52
N ILE A 28 -13.31 -14.94 78.74
CA ILE A 28 -12.33 -14.31 77.84
C ILE A 28 -10.97 -15.01 77.95
N VAL A 29 -10.49 -15.27 79.17
CA VAL A 29 -9.21 -15.97 79.43
C VAL A 29 -9.26 -17.42 78.91
N ASN A 30 -10.41 -18.08 78.98
CA ASN A 30 -10.56 -19.44 78.49
C ASN A 30 -10.72 -19.57 76.98
N ARG A 31 -10.92 -18.47 76.25
CA ARG A 31 -10.94 -18.46 74.77
C ARG A 31 -9.70 -17.85 74.14
N TYR A 32 -8.92 -17.05 74.87
CA TYR A 32 -7.63 -16.56 74.43
C TYR A 32 -6.55 -16.93 75.45
N TYR A 33 -5.70 -17.88 75.09
CA TYR A 33 -4.79 -18.52 76.04
C TYR A 33 -3.54 -17.67 76.33
N GLY A 34 -3.29 -16.63 75.54
CA GLY A 34 -2.05 -15.85 75.62
C GLY A 34 -0.92 -16.43 74.76
N ALA A 35 0.33 -16.26 75.18
CA ALA A 35 1.51 -16.60 74.39
C ALA A 35 2.04 -18.02 74.71
N TYR A 36 2.20 -18.87 73.70
CA TYR A 36 2.79 -20.22 73.83
C TYR A 36 3.80 -20.49 72.71
N ALA A 37 4.84 -21.27 72.99
CA ALA A 37 5.83 -21.67 71.98
C ALA A 37 5.38 -22.84 71.08
N ALA A 38 4.38 -23.61 71.53
CA ALA A 38 3.82 -24.78 70.84
C ALA A 38 2.30 -24.87 71.05
N ASP A 39 1.63 -25.66 70.21
CA ASP A 39 0.19 -25.88 70.25
C ASP A 39 -0.29 -26.42 71.62
N PRO A 40 -1.09 -25.65 72.38
CA PRO A 40 -1.64 -26.11 73.65
C PRO A 40 -2.54 -27.33 73.44
N LEU A 41 -2.50 -28.30 74.35
CA LEU A 41 -3.34 -29.51 74.30
C LEU A 41 -4.68 -29.34 75.04
N THR A 42 -4.71 -28.45 76.02
CA THR A 42 -5.88 -28.11 76.84
C THR A 42 -5.99 -26.60 76.99
N ARG A 43 -7.15 -26.13 77.46
CA ARG A 43 -7.38 -24.75 77.86
C ARG A 43 -6.54 -24.37 79.11
N PRO A 44 -6.37 -23.06 79.40
CA PRO A 44 -5.69 -22.59 80.60
C PRO A 44 -6.31 -23.12 81.91
N ASP A 45 -7.61 -23.45 81.92
CA ASP A 45 -8.32 -24.05 83.04
C ASP A 45 -8.28 -25.60 83.08
N GLY A 46 -7.54 -26.23 82.17
CA GLY A 46 -7.41 -27.68 82.06
C GLY A 46 -8.53 -28.39 81.30
N THR A 47 -9.57 -27.68 80.85
CA THR A 47 -10.65 -28.27 80.05
C THR A 47 -10.21 -28.55 78.60
N PRO A 48 -10.92 -29.43 77.85
CA PRO A 48 -10.63 -29.65 76.44
C PRO A 48 -10.80 -28.37 75.60
N ARG A 49 -9.92 -28.21 74.60
CA ARG A 49 -10.02 -27.11 73.61
C ARG A 49 -11.38 -27.10 72.93
N GLN A 50 -11.92 -25.92 72.66
CA GLN A 50 -13.12 -25.76 71.82
C GLN A 50 -12.82 -24.95 70.57
N VAL A 51 -13.67 -25.13 69.57
CA VAL A 51 -13.61 -24.37 68.31
C VAL A 51 -13.61 -22.87 68.62
N SER A 52 -12.75 -22.11 67.94
CA SER A 52 -12.53 -20.67 68.12
C SER A 52 -11.71 -20.25 69.35
N ASP A 53 -11.15 -21.21 70.09
CA ASP A 53 -10.09 -20.88 71.04
C ASP A 53 -8.86 -20.35 70.29
N ARG A 54 -8.13 -19.41 70.90
CA ARG A 54 -7.04 -18.65 70.27
C ARG A 54 -5.81 -18.58 71.17
N TYR A 55 -4.63 -18.55 70.59
CA TYR A 55 -3.38 -18.24 71.31
C TYR A 55 -2.37 -17.58 70.37
N PHE A 56 -1.40 -16.83 70.90
CA PHE A 56 -0.30 -16.29 70.12
C PHE A 56 0.89 -17.25 70.15
N ASN A 57 1.28 -17.79 69.01
CA ASN A 57 2.42 -18.69 68.91
C ASN A 57 3.71 -17.88 68.80
N THR A 58 4.55 -17.90 69.85
CA THR A 58 5.78 -17.09 69.91
C THR A 58 6.88 -17.57 68.97
N THR A 59 6.85 -18.84 68.55
CA THR A 59 7.81 -19.42 67.60
C THR A 59 7.52 -18.98 66.16
N SER A 60 6.23 -18.91 65.80
CA SER A 60 5.78 -18.50 64.45
C SER A 60 5.36 -17.03 64.35
N GLY A 61 5.29 -16.31 65.47
CA GLY A 61 4.90 -14.90 65.50
C GLY A 61 3.44 -14.64 65.10
N ALA A 62 2.56 -15.64 65.18
CA ALA A 62 1.20 -15.58 64.65
C ALA A 62 0.14 -16.01 65.66
N GLU A 63 -1.04 -15.38 65.62
CA GLU A 63 -2.23 -15.87 66.33
C GLU A 63 -2.76 -17.14 65.65
N LYS A 64 -2.99 -18.18 66.45
CA LYS A 64 -3.53 -19.46 66.02
C LYS A 64 -4.95 -19.61 66.57
N THR A 65 -5.85 -20.18 65.78
CA THR A 65 -7.22 -20.51 66.16
C THR A 65 -7.43 -22.02 66.08
N PHE A 66 -8.14 -22.61 67.03
CA PHE A 66 -8.49 -24.02 67.00
C PHE A 66 -9.78 -24.25 66.19
N ASN A 67 -9.75 -25.12 65.18
CA ASN A 67 -10.93 -25.44 64.36
C ASN A 67 -11.72 -26.66 64.85
N GLY A 68 -11.35 -27.26 65.98
CA GLY A 68 -11.92 -28.52 66.49
C GLY A 68 -11.00 -29.72 66.34
N THR A 69 -10.00 -29.65 65.47
CA THR A 69 -9.03 -30.73 65.24
C THR A 69 -7.59 -30.27 65.37
N ILE A 70 -7.25 -29.13 64.77
CA ILE A 70 -5.89 -28.56 64.73
C ILE A 70 -5.89 -27.07 65.04
N TRP A 71 -4.73 -26.53 65.41
CA TRP A 71 -4.47 -25.10 65.45
C TRP A 71 -4.02 -24.61 64.07
N TYR A 72 -4.72 -23.62 63.52
CA TYR A 72 -4.40 -23.02 62.21
C TYR A 72 -4.27 -21.51 62.34
N ILE A 73 -3.60 -20.86 61.38
CA ILE A 73 -3.53 -19.40 61.34
C ILE A 73 -4.74 -18.91 60.54
N PRO A 74 -5.70 -18.18 61.14
CA PRO A 74 -6.88 -17.73 60.43
C PRO A 74 -6.60 -16.56 59.47
N ASN A 75 -5.53 -15.80 59.72
CA ASN A 75 -5.17 -14.60 58.96
C ASN A 75 -3.82 -14.77 58.28
N ILE A 76 -3.75 -14.57 56.97
CA ILE A 76 -2.47 -14.46 56.27
C ILE A 76 -1.79 -13.18 56.77
N ASP A 77 -0.59 -13.29 57.34
CA ASP A 77 0.14 -12.12 57.82
C ASP A 77 0.73 -11.30 56.67
N SER A 78 1.09 -10.04 56.95
CA SER A 78 1.67 -9.12 55.96
C SER A 78 3.03 -9.60 55.42
N ALA A 79 3.78 -10.42 56.18
CA ALA A 79 5.06 -10.94 55.74
C ALA A 79 4.86 -12.04 54.69
N ALA A 80 3.89 -12.93 54.88
CA ALA A 80 3.49 -13.96 53.92
C ALA A 80 2.97 -13.33 52.62
N LEU A 81 2.18 -12.26 52.70
CA LEU A 81 1.73 -11.49 51.51
C LEU A 81 2.87 -10.76 50.79
N ALA A 82 3.91 -10.33 51.50
CA ALA A 82 5.07 -9.65 50.92
C ALA A 82 6.07 -10.59 50.24
N THR A 83 5.93 -11.92 50.40
CA THR A 83 6.80 -12.89 49.72
C THR A 83 6.49 -13.01 48.23
N GLN A 84 7.42 -13.57 47.44
CA GLN A 84 7.23 -13.87 46.01
C GLN A 84 6.00 -14.75 45.73
N GLY A 85 5.56 -15.56 46.71
CA GLY A 85 4.37 -16.40 46.64
C GLY A 85 3.09 -15.76 47.19
N GLY A 86 3.17 -14.57 47.79
CA GLY A 86 2.05 -13.94 48.49
C GLY A 86 0.82 -13.71 47.61
N SER A 87 1.02 -13.36 46.34
CA SER A 87 -0.07 -13.19 45.36
C SER A 87 -0.77 -14.51 44.98
N ALA A 88 -0.15 -15.67 45.23
CA ALA A 88 -0.80 -16.97 45.06
C ALA A 88 -1.74 -17.30 46.22
N LEU A 89 -1.58 -16.64 47.37
CA LEU A 89 -2.42 -16.83 48.57
C LEU A 89 -3.70 -15.97 48.55
N VAL A 90 -3.81 -15.04 47.60
CA VAL A 90 -4.96 -14.14 47.46
C VAL A 90 -5.87 -14.63 46.33
N GLY A 91 -7.11 -14.96 46.66
CA GLY A 91 -8.15 -15.27 45.67
C GLY A 91 -8.62 -14.03 44.93
N HIS A 92 -8.91 -14.18 43.64
CA HIS A 92 -9.43 -13.15 42.74
C HIS A 92 -10.60 -13.72 41.94
N ILE A 93 -11.73 -13.04 41.98
CA ILE A 93 -12.89 -13.29 41.12
C ILE A 93 -13.30 -11.97 40.47
N ALA A 94 -13.43 -11.97 39.14
CA ALA A 94 -13.89 -10.79 38.42
C ALA A 94 -15.37 -10.53 38.75
N ALA A 95 -15.80 -9.28 38.75
CA ALA A 95 -17.21 -8.94 38.91
C ALA A 95 -18.02 -9.46 37.71
N GLY A 96 -19.15 -10.13 37.97
CA GLY A 96 -20.06 -10.65 36.95
C GLY A 96 -20.54 -12.09 37.23
N ASN A 97 -21.79 -12.38 36.89
CA ASN A 97 -22.35 -13.73 37.06
C ASN A 97 -21.61 -14.73 36.14
N GLY A 98 -21.15 -15.86 36.69
CA GLY A 98 -20.38 -16.87 35.96
C GLY A 98 -18.85 -16.66 35.93
N ALA A 99 -18.32 -15.63 36.61
CA ALA A 99 -16.88 -15.44 36.72
C ALA A 99 -16.20 -16.59 37.50
N GLN A 100 -15.10 -17.10 36.97
CA GLN A 100 -14.34 -18.18 37.62
C GLN A 100 -13.33 -17.60 38.64
N SER A 101 -13.32 -18.19 39.84
CA SER A 101 -12.35 -17.87 40.89
C SER A 101 -10.96 -18.38 40.50
N ARG A 102 -9.95 -17.53 40.67
CA ARG A 102 -8.53 -17.80 40.40
C ARG A 102 -7.66 -17.13 41.47
N THR A 103 -6.34 -17.30 41.47
CA THR A 103 -5.46 -16.50 42.35
C THR A 103 -5.06 -15.18 41.68
N VAL A 104 -4.68 -14.17 42.46
CA VAL A 104 -4.13 -12.91 41.94
C VAL A 104 -2.89 -13.21 41.08
N MET A 105 -2.02 -14.13 41.52
CA MET A 105 -0.86 -14.57 40.73
C MET A 105 -1.27 -15.11 39.35
N ALA A 106 -2.27 -16.02 39.29
CA ALA A 106 -2.73 -16.59 38.03
C ALA A 106 -3.26 -15.50 37.09
N LYS A 107 -3.94 -14.48 37.63
CA LYS A 107 -4.43 -13.36 36.83
C LYS A 107 -3.31 -12.45 36.31
N LEU A 108 -2.35 -12.10 37.16
CA LEU A 108 -1.21 -11.25 36.79
C LEU A 108 -0.25 -11.93 35.80
N ARG A 109 -0.19 -13.27 35.78
CA ARG A 109 0.62 -14.02 34.81
C ARG A 109 -0.01 -14.14 33.42
N GLU A 110 -1.20 -13.60 33.19
CA GLU A 110 -1.77 -13.51 31.83
C GLU A 110 -1.00 -12.48 30.98
N ILE A 111 -0.50 -11.40 31.61
CA ILE A 111 0.28 -10.33 30.98
C ILE A 111 1.37 -9.86 31.95
N VAL A 112 2.64 -9.99 31.55
CA VAL A 112 3.80 -9.53 32.36
C VAL A 112 4.60 -8.49 31.59
N SER A 113 5.17 -7.50 32.28
CA SER A 113 6.10 -6.57 31.64
C SER A 113 7.52 -7.13 31.65
N ILE A 114 8.26 -6.97 30.56
CA ILE A 114 9.70 -7.27 30.57
C ILE A 114 10.44 -6.40 31.61
N ALA A 115 9.93 -5.18 31.88
CA ALA A 115 10.50 -4.26 32.85
C ALA A 115 10.33 -4.71 34.32
N ASP A 116 9.48 -5.71 34.58
CA ASP A 116 9.32 -6.28 35.93
C ASP A 116 10.48 -7.23 36.30
N TYR A 117 11.37 -7.53 35.35
CA TYR A 117 12.48 -8.47 35.52
C TYR A 117 13.85 -7.76 35.42
N PRO A 118 14.84 -8.18 36.22
CA PRO A 118 16.18 -7.60 36.18
C PRO A 118 16.79 -7.63 34.77
N GLY A 119 17.25 -6.47 34.29
CA GLY A 119 17.82 -6.30 32.95
C GLY A 119 16.82 -5.90 31.85
N GLY A 120 15.52 -5.87 32.14
CA GLY A 120 14.46 -5.48 31.19
C GLY A 120 14.38 -3.97 30.96
N VAL A 121 15.48 -3.35 30.55
CA VAL A 121 15.61 -1.90 30.40
C VAL A 121 15.72 -1.52 28.93
N GLY A 122 14.87 -0.60 28.48
CA GLY A 122 14.80 -0.13 27.09
C GLY A 122 15.84 0.94 26.71
N ASP A 123 17.07 0.84 27.20
CA ASP A 123 18.13 1.86 27.03
C ASP A 123 19.02 1.67 25.78
N GLY A 124 18.82 0.59 25.03
CA GLY A 124 19.59 0.25 23.83
C GLY A 124 20.99 -0.31 24.06
N SER A 125 21.37 -0.55 25.32
CA SER A 125 22.72 -0.97 25.75
C SER A 125 22.74 -2.12 26.75
N THR A 126 21.79 -2.19 27.68
CA THR A 126 21.63 -3.26 28.67
C THR A 126 21.01 -4.49 28.02
N ASP A 127 21.61 -5.67 28.26
CA ASP A 127 21.08 -6.93 27.73
C ASP A 127 19.76 -7.30 28.42
N SER A 128 18.66 -7.13 27.67
CA SER A 128 17.30 -7.46 28.07
C SER A 128 16.92 -8.91 27.81
N TYR A 129 17.80 -9.73 27.22
CA TYR A 129 17.49 -11.13 26.93
C TYR A 129 17.26 -11.99 28.21
N PRO A 130 18.05 -11.86 29.29
CA PRO A 130 17.76 -12.56 30.54
C PRO A 130 16.39 -12.20 31.13
N ALA A 131 16.01 -10.92 31.07
CA ALA A 131 14.71 -10.45 31.52
C ALA A 131 13.56 -11.05 30.68
N TYR A 132 13.76 -11.14 29.36
CA TYR A 132 12.80 -11.80 28.46
C TYR A 132 12.57 -13.27 28.83
N LEU A 133 13.62 -14.05 29.13
CA LEU A 133 13.48 -15.46 29.52
C LEU A 133 12.69 -15.64 30.81
N LEU A 134 12.92 -14.77 31.80
CA LEU A 134 12.16 -14.78 33.05
C LEU A 134 10.69 -14.41 32.83
N ALA A 135 10.43 -13.41 32.00
CA ALA A 135 9.07 -13.02 31.60
C ALA A 135 8.36 -14.16 30.85
N GLN A 136 9.05 -14.82 29.93
CA GLN A 136 8.54 -15.96 29.17
C GLN A 136 8.21 -17.14 30.09
N ALA A 137 9.10 -17.48 31.02
CA ALA A 137 8.84 -18.54 32.01
C ALA A 137 7.66 -18.23 32.92
N ALA A 138 7.46 -16.96 33.28
CA ALA A 138 6.35 -16.53 34.12
C ALA A 138 4.99 -16.55 33.39
N VAL A 139 4.97 -16.17 32.11
CA VAL A 139 3.74 -16.00 31.32
C VAL A 139 3.34 -17.24 30.52
N GLY A 140 4.29 -18.12 30.22
CA GLY A 140 4.10 -19.25 29.31
C GLY A 140 3.71 -18.79 27.91
N THR A 141 2.46 -19.08 27.52
CA THR A 141 1.88 -18.70 26.22
C THR A 141 1.10 -17.38 26.22
N GLY A 142 1.05 -16.68 27.37
CA GLY A 142 0.39 -15.39 27.54
C GLY A 142 1.17 -14.22 26.91
N THR A 143 0.98 -13.00 27.43
CA THR A 143 1.53 -11.78 26.80
C THR A 143 2.73 -11.20 27.55
N ILE A 144 3.83 -10.91 26.84
CA ILE A 144 4.95 -10.12 27.37
C ILE A 144 4.82 -8.70 26.82
N ARG A 145 4.79 -7.72 27.72
CA ARG A 145 4.73 -6.31 27.37
C ARG A 145 6.13 -5.69 27.32
N PHE A 146 6.40 -4.93 26.27
CA PHE A 146 7.59 -4.10 26.10
C PHE A 146 7.17 -2.65 26.14
N THR A 147 7.44 -1.98 27.26
CA THR A 147 6.95 -0.63 27.52
C THR A 147 7.97 0.43 27.11
N GLY A 148 7.50 1.55 26.60
CA GLY A 148 8.41 2.65 26.25
C GLY A 148 7.81 3.70 25.33
N GLN A 149 8.55 4.79 25.16
CA GLN A 149 8.25 5.80 24.14
C GLN A 149 8.90 5.45 22.80
N ALA A 150 8.49 6.12 21.74
CA ALA A 150 9.13 5.97 20.42
C ALA A 150 10.65 6.20 20.52
N GLY A 151 11.43 5.25 20.00
CA GLY A 151 12.89 5.26 20.09
C GLY A 151 13.49 4.49 21.27
N THR A 152 12.69 4.01 22.22
CA THR A 152 13.12 3.07 23.26
C THR A 152 13.64 1.79 22.60
N VAL A 153 14.78 1.27 23.05
CA VAL A 153 15.41 0.08 22.45
C VAL A 153 15.65 -0.99 23.50
N TYR A 154 14.97 -2.12 23.39
CA TYR A 154 15.32 -3.32 24.16
C TYR A 154 16.42 -4.08 23.44
N PHE A 155 17.63 -4.02 23.98
CA PHE A 155 18.80 -4.65 23.38
C PHE A 155 18.98 -6.07 23.88
N PHE A 156 19.06 -7.04 22.99
CA PHE A 156 19.46 -8.41 23.32
C PHE A 156 20.92 -8.59 22.92
N ALA A 157 21.78 -9.08 23.81
CA ALA A 157 23.22 -9.19 23.54
C ALA A 157 23.64 -10.57 23.01
N SER A 158 22.92 -11.65 23.37
CA SER A 158 23.20 -13.01 22.87
C SER A 158 21.95 -13.89 22.74
N TYR A 159 22.04 -14.94 21.91
CA TYR A 159 21.08 -16.04 21.83
C TYR A 159 21.81 -17.39 21.95
N PRO A 160 21.45 -18.25 22.91
CA PRO A 160 22.07 -19.56 23.04
C PRO A 160 21.49 -20.63 22.09
N ASN A 161 20.24 -20.52 21.61
CA ASN A 161 19.62 -21.52 20.70
C ASN A 161 18.51 -20.96 19.79
N ALA A 162 18.43 -21.45 18.54
CA ALA A 162 17.45 -21.02 17.53
C ALA A 162 16.00 -21.48 17.79
N ALA A 163 15.79 -22.48 18.66
CA ALA A 163 14.47 -23.01 19.00
C ALA A 163 13.67 -22.10 19.97
N ASP A 164 14.34 -21.24 20.74
CA ASP A 164 13.78 -20.51 21.88
C ASP A 164 13.57 -19.01 21.62
N VAL A 165 13.88 -18.53 20.41
CA VAL A 165 13.91 -17.08 20.11
C VAL A 165 12.50 -16.54 19.91
N LEU A 166 11.99 -15.78 20.89
CA LEU A 166 10.72 -15.03 20.80
C LEU A 166 9.47 -15.89 20.52
N ASN A 167 9.59 -17.20 20.74
CA ASN A 167 8.54 -18.19 20.49
C ASN A 167 7.72 -18.47 21.74
N GLY A 168 6.40 -18.61 21.60
CA GLY A 168 5.53 -19.00 22.71
C GLY A 168 4.65 -17.87 23.22
N PRO A 169 5.16 -16.74 23.73
CA PRO A 169 4.32 -15.65 24.19
C PRO A 169 3.83 -14.75 23.03
N LEU A 170 2.80 -13.97 23.29
CA LEU A 170 2.40 -12.83 22.46
C LEU A 170 3.19 -11.59 22.90
N LEU A 171 3.85 -10.91 21.98
CA LEU A 171 4.62 -9.70 22.29
C LEU A 171 3.73 -8.47 22.12
N ASP A 172 3.49 -7.75 23.21
CA ASP A 172 2.78 -6.47 23.21
C ASP A 172 3.78 -5.31 23.33
N VAL A 173 4.17 -4.76 22.18
CA VAL A 173 5.26 -3.78 22.10
C VAL A 173 4.67 -2.39 21.90
N ASP A 174 4.94 -1.45 22.81
CA ASP A 174 4.43 -0.08 22.73
C ASP A 174 4.87 0.61 21.40
N PRO A 175 4.07 1.52 20.83
CA PRO A 175 4.37 2.13 19.54
C PRO A 175 5.75 2.82 19.49
N GLY A 176 6.55 2.47 18.47
CA GLY A 176 7.87 3.06 18.24
C GLY A 176 9.00 2.48 19.11
N VAL A 177 8.70 1.53 20.01
CA VAL A 177 9.72 0.72 20.70
C VAL A 177 10.38 -0.23 19.69
N ILE A 178 11.69 -0.42 19.84
CA ILE A 178 12.52 -1.25 18.97
C ILE A 178 13.03 -2.44 19.78
N ILE A 179 12.88 -3.65 19.24
CA ILE A 179 13.59 -4.83 19.77
C ILE A 179 14.85 -5.01 18.93
N ARG A 180 16.01 -4.78 19.56
CA ARG A 180 17.31 -4.93 18.92
C ARG A 180 17.87 -6.32 19.21
N ILE A 181 18.19 -7.06 18.15
CA ILE A 181 18.54 -8.48 18.21
C ILE A 181 19.97 -8.74 17.68
N PRO A 182 20.77 -9.59 18.33
CA PRO A 182 22.13 -9.93 17.94
C PRO A 182 22.10 -11.10 16.92
N GLN A 183 22.98 -11.08 15.93
CA GLN A 183 23.12 -12.20 14.99
C GLN A 183 24.14 -13.23 15.48
N ALA A 184 23.68 -14.26 16.17
CA ALA A 184 24.33 -15.57 16.08
C ALA A 184 23.42 -16.47 15.24
N GLN A 185 24.00 -17.28 14.36
CA GLN A 185 23.32 -18.11 13.36
C GLN A 185 21.97 -18.68 13.84
N GLY A 186 20.83 -18.28 13.23
CA GLY A 186 19.54 -18.88 13.58
C GLY A 186 18.26 -18.08 13.27
N LEU A 187 18.30 -16.74 13.27
CA LEU A 187 17.09 -15.93 13.01
C LEU A 187 16.51 -16.12 11.60
N ASP A 188 17.37 -16.36 10.60
CA ASP A 188 16.93 -16.67 9.22
C ASP A 188 16.15 -18.01 9.14
N ALA A 189 16.38 -18.94 10.09
CA ALA A 189 15.66 -20.21 10.19
C ALA A 189 14.39 -20.12 11.08
N THR A 190 14.37 -19.24 12.09
CA THR A 190 13.22 -19.06 12.99
C THR A 190 12.17 -18.08 12.44
N TYR A 191 12.58 -17.04 11.70
CA TYR A 191 11.66 -16.13 10.99
C TYR A 191 10.83 -16.88 9.93
N GLY A 192 11.44 -17.88 9.27
CA GLY A 192 10.76 -18.75 8.32
C GLY A 192 9.73 -19.71 8.92
N ASN A 193 9.74 -19.93 10.25
CA ASN A 193 8.85 -20.87 10.94
C ASN A 193 7.61 -20.21 11.59
N GLY A 194 7.33 -18.93 11.33
CA GLY A 194 6.05 -18.29 11.69
C GLY A 194 5.75 -18.22 13.20
N SER A 195 6.79 -18.16 14.05
CA SER A 195 6.64 -18.38 15.50
C SER A 195 6.65 -17.10 16.36
N ILE A 196 7.03 -15.94 15.79
CA ILE A 196 6.95 -14.64 16.47
C ILE A 196 5.52 -14.11 16.36
N ARG A 197 4.90 -13.80 17.50
CA ARG A 197 3.53 -13.26 17.55
C ARG A 197 3.53 -11.88 18.19
N VAL A 198 2.93 -10.90 17.52
CA VAL A 198 2.88 -9.50 18.00
C VAL A 198 1.45 -8.98 18.01
N THR A 199 1.13 -8.07 18.94
CA THR A 199 -0.19 -7.40 19.00
C THR A 199 -0.35 -6.30 17.95
N ARG A 200 0.77 -5.77 17.44
CA ARG A 200 0.83 -4.70 16.44
C ARG A 200 2.13 -4.75 15.64
N THR A 201 2.18 -4.06 14.50
CA THR A 201 3.40 -3.98 13.69
C THR A 201 4.56 -3.46 14.54
N THR A 202 5.55 -4.31 14.73
CA THR A 202 6.67 -4.10 15.66
C THR A 202 7.97 -4.02 14.87
N ARG A 203 8.80 -3.03 15.21
CA ARG A 203 10.11 -2.82 14.59
C ARG A 203 11.16 -3.68 15.27
N PHE A 204 11.85 -4.49 14.48
CA PHE A 204 13.04 -5.22 14.89
C PHE A 204 14.27 -4.61 14.23
N HIS A 205 15.38 -4.54 14.96
CA HIS A 205 16.66 -4.08 14.42
C HIS A 205 17.72 -5.13 14.68
N GLN A 206 18.37 -5.57 13.62
CA GLN A 206 19.39 -6.61 13.66
C GLN A 206 20.77 -5.94 13.72
N SER A 207 21.52 -6.20 14.79
CA SER A 207 22.71 -5.41 15.13
C SER A 207 23.97 -5.70 14.30
N ILE A 208 24.07 -6.84 13.60
CA ILE A 208 25.32 -7.27 12.92
C ILE A 208 25.32 -6.96 11.43
N LYS A 209 24.19 -7.18 10.75
CA LYS A 209 23.90 -6.75 9.38
C LYS A 209 23.34 -5.33 9.31
N ASP A 210 23.04 -4.71 10.45
CA ASP A 210 22.46 -3.36 10.55
C ASP A 210 21.13 -3.22 9.76
N VAL A 211 20.27 -4.23 9.85
CA VAL A 211 19.00 -4.28 9.10
C VAL A 211 17.82 -4.09 10.03
N THR A 212 16.90 -3.21 9.65
CA THR A 212 15.57 -3.10 10.28
C THR A 212 14.53 -3.87 9.47
N PHE A 213 13.69 -4.64 10.16
CA PHE A 213 12.51 -5.27 9.59
C PHE A 213 11.30 -5.12 10.52
N TYR A 214 10.12 -5.41 9.99
CA TYR A 214 8.86 -5.23 10.69
C TYR A 214 8.09 -6.55 10.70
N VAL A 215 7.57 -6.92 11.87
CA VAL A 215 6.66 -8.07 12.03
C VAL A 215 5.29 -7.49 12.34
N SER A 216 4.25 -7.92 11.62
CA SER A 216 2.88 -7.49 11.88
C SER A 216 1.99 -8.66 12.31
N PRO A 217 0.89 -8.38 13.05
CA PRO A 217 -0.08 -9.41 13.43
C PRO A 217 -0.61 -10.19 12.22
N GLN A 218 -0.73 -9.53 11.06
CA GLN A 218 -1.19 -10.14 9.81
C GLN A 218 -0.17 -11.11 9.20
N THR A 219 1.13 -10.87 9.42
CA THR A 219 2.19 -11.80 8.98
C THR A 219 2.44 -12.94 9.96
N SER A 220 1.96 -12.82 11.20
CA SER A 220 2.12 -13.81 12.27
C SER A 220 0.82 -14.52 12.69
N SER A 221 -0.31 -14.19 12.07
CA SER A 221 -1.64 -14.76 12.39
C SER A 221 -1.75 -16.21 11.93
N TYR A 222 -2.57 -17.01 12.63
CA TYR A 222 -2.84 -18.38 12.20
C TYR A 222 -3.47 -18.40 10.80
N VAL A 223 -3.16 -19.42 9.98
CA VAL A 223 -3.65 -19.49 8.59
C VAL A 223 -5.18 -19.45 8.49
N GLY A 224 -5.89 -19.94 9.52
CA GLY A 224 -7.35 -19.86 9.62
C GLY A 224 -7.92 -18.47 9.99
N GLU A 225 -7.09 -17.54 10.45
CA GLU A 225 -7.45 -16.15 10.80
C GLU A 225 -7.13 -15.17 9.67
N LYS A 226 -6.78 -15.69 8.50
CA LYS A 226 -6.43 -14.89 7.32
C LYS A 226 -7.57 -13.95 6.94
N LEU A 227 -7.34 -12.64 7.08
CA LEU A 227 -8.32 -11.60 6.75
C LEU A 227 -8.46 -11.33 5.25
N GLN A 228 -7.53 -11.82 4.42
CA GLN A 228 -7.53 -11.59 2.98
C GLN A 228 -7.47 -12.91 2.21
N TRP A 229 -8.50 -13.18 1.42
CA TRP A 229 -8.50 -14.22 0.41
C TRP A 229 -8.13 -13.59 -0.93
N PRO A 230 -7.19 -14.16 -1.70
CA PRO A 230 -7.00 -13.71 -3.07
C PRO A 230 -8.34 -13.90 -3.81
N ILE A 231 -8.93 -12.81 -4.27
CA ILE A 231 -10.14 -12.87 -5.10
C ILE A 231 -9.72 -13.14 -6.55
N ALA A 232 -10.67 -13.55 -7.40
CA ALA A 232 -10.40 -13.81 -8.82
C ALA A 232 -9.80 -12.60 -9.58
N ALA A 233 -9.93 -11.39 -9.02
CA ALA A 233 -9.29 -10.17 -9.51
C ALA A 233 -7.80 -10.03 -9.13
N ASN A 234 -7.32 -10.78 -8.13
CA ASN A 234 -5.90 -10.87 -7.74
C ASN A 234 -5.13 -11.97 -8.48
N ALA A 235 -5.81 -12.83 -9.24
CA ALA A 235 -5.16 -13.89 -9.99
C ALA A 235 -4.21 -13.28 -11.03
N ASP A 236 -2.96 -13.74 -11.03
CA ASP A 236 -2.03 -13.42 -12.10
C ASP A 236 -2.52 -14.07 -13.40
N ARG A 237 -2.78 -13.25 -14.41
CA ARG A 237 -3.24 -13.67 -15.74
C ARG A 237 -2.14 -13.52 -16.79
N THR A 238 -0.92 -13.20 -16.36
CA THR A 238 0.21 -13.06 -17.26
C THR A 238 0.44 -14.36 -18.02
N THR A 239 0.75 -14.22 -19.30
CA THR A 239 1.21 -15.35 -20.12
C THR A 239 2.55 -14.97 -20.72
N VAL A 240 3.56 -15.81 -20.52
CA VAL A 240 4.91 -15.59 -21.05
C VAL A 240 5.08 -16.45 -22.29
N LYS A 241 5.54 -15.85 -23.38
CA LYS A 241 5.84 -16.52 -24.64
C LYS A 241 7.26 -16.18 -25.09
N ALA A 242 8.01 -17.19 -25.50
CA ALA A 242 9.27 -16.97 -26.20
C ALA A 242 8.99 -16.30 -27.56
N VAL A 243 9.82 -15.34 -27.94
CA VAL A 243 9.82 -14.75 -29.28
C VAL A 243 10.90 -15.46 -30.08
N ASP A 244 10.49 -16.18 -31.14
CA ASP A 244 11.45 -16.71 -32.10
C ASP A 244 12.02 -15.55 -32.92
N CYS A 245 13.25 -15.16 -32.65
CA CYS A 245 13.93 -14.03 -33.28
C CYS A 245 14.15 -14.22 -34.79
N THR A 246 14.09 -15.46 -35.31
CA THR A 246 14.27 -15.71 -36.75
C THR A 246 13.07 -15.28 -37.59
N VAL A 247 11.89 -15.14 -36.98
CA VAL A 247 10.63 -14.80 -37.67
C VAL A 247 9.82 -13.71 -36.96
N GLY A 248 9.97 -13.57 -35.65
CA GLY A 248 9.21 -12.68 -34.79
C GLY A 248 9.84 -11.29 -34.60
N VAL A 249 11.06 -11.10 -35.10
CA VAL A 249 11.81 -9.85 -35.03
C VAL A 249 12.20 -9.40 -36.44
N SER A 250 11.92 -8.16 -36.77
CA SER A 250 12.33 -7.55 -38.04
C SER A 250 13.65 -6.78 -37.86
N PRO A 251 14.69 -7.09 -38.63
CA PRO A 251 15.95 -6.36 -38.59
C PRO A 251 15.78 -5.00 -39.29
N LEU A 252 15.89 -3.93 -38.52
CA LEU A 252 15.74 -2.55 -38.99
C LEU A 252 16.90 -1.69 -38.52
N LYS A 253 17.15 -0.60 -39.24
CA LYS A 253 18.10 0.43 -38.86
C LYS A 253 17.53 1.84 -39.02
N LEU A 254 18.04 2.75 -38.21
CA LEU A 254 17.60 4.13 -38.12
C LEU A 254 18.80 5.07 -38.18
N ASN A 255 18.78 6.07 -39.07
CA ASN A 255 19.88 7.02 -39.22
C ASN A 255 19.95 7.98 -38.02
N TRP A 256 20.85 7.70 -37.09
CA TRP A 256 20.97 8.44 -35.83
C TRP A 256 21.76 9.74 -36.00
N ASP A 257 22.88 9.69 -36.71
CA ASP A 257 23.78 10.83 -36.88
C ASP A 257 23.24 11.84 -37.90
N GLY A 258 22.59 11.37 -38.96
CA GLY A 258 21.91 12.21 -39.94
C GLY A 258 20.51 12.67 -39.53
N GLY A 259 20.03 12.26 -38.35
CA GLY A 259 18.75 12.72 -37.78
C GLY A 259 17.50 12.26 -38.54
N GLY A 260 17.58 11.11 -39.22
CA GLY A 260 16.48 10.54 -39.99
C GLY A 260 15.33 10.02 -39.13
N ASP A 261 14.18 9.85 -39.78
CA ASP A 261 12.93 9.32 -39.20
C ASP A 261 12.41 8.06 -39.90
N ALA A 262 13.10 7.60 -40.95
CA ALA A 262 12.76 6.40 -41.69
C ALA A 262 13.42 5.16 -41.08
N PHE A 263 12.61 4.12 -40.85
CA PHE A 263 13.10 2.77 -40.58
C PHE A 263 13.44 2.09 -41.90
N VAL A 264 14.67 1.62 -42.03
CA VAL A 264 15.17 0.91 -43.22
C VAL A 264 15.50 -0.52 -42.84
N THR A 265 15.26 -1.47 -43.74
CA THR A 265 15.67 -2.87 -43.52
C THR A 265 17.16 -2.96 -43.25
N ASP A 266 17.52 -3.72 -42.22
CA ASP A 266 18.91 -4.03 -41.88
C ASP A 266 19.30 -5.43 -42.36
N THR A 267 20.61 -5.68 -42.43
CA THR A 267 21.18 -6.92 -42.99
C THR A 267 21.58 -7.94 -41.93
N PHE A 268 21.44 -7.63 -40.63
CA PHE A 268 21.74 -8.63 -39.60
C PHE A 268 20.70 -9.74 -39.59
N VAL A 269 21.15 -10.96 -39.30
CA VAL A 269 20.31 -12.14 -39.23
C VAL A 269 20.30 -12.64 -37.79
N ALA A 270 19.13 -13.07 -37.30
CA ALA A 270 19.02 -13.68 -36.00
C ALA A 270 19.93 -14.92 -35.92
N SER A 271 20.81 -14.94 -34.92
CA SER A 271 21.80 -16.00 -34.71
C SER A 271 21.18 -17.29 -34.18
N ALA A 272 20.00 -17.21 -33.56
CA ALA A 272 19.22 -18.33 -33.06
C ALA A 272 17.76 -17.92 -32.86
N ALA A 273 16.89 -18.90 -32.57
CA ALA A 273 15.50 -18.62 -32.20
C ALA A 273 15.40 -17.72 -30.95
N ALA A 274 16.31 -17.82 -29.99
CA ALA A 274 16.26 -17.01 -28.77
C ALA A 274 17.05 -15.69 -28.87
N SER A 275 17.81 -15.44 -29.94
CA SER A 275 18.73 -14.30 -29.98
C SER A 275 19.03 -13.77 -31.38
N TYR A 276 19.38 -12.48 -31.43
CA TYR A 276 19.94 -11.82 -32.60
C TYR A 276 21.10 -10.92 -32.20
N SER A 277 22.03 -10.72 -33.14
CA SER A 277 23.17 -9.83 -32.93
C SER A 277 22.97 -8.56 -33.75
N CYS A 278 23.04 -7.42 -33.06
CA CYS A 278 23.00 -6.11 -33.72
C CYS A 278 24.43 -5.76 -34.18
N GLY A 279 24.54 -5.17 -35.38
CA GLY A 279 25.79 -5.01 -36.11
C GLY A 279 26.90 -4.25 -35.37
N THR A 280 28.14 -4.44 -35.82
CA THR A 280 29.34 -3.69 -35.40
C THR A 280 29.69 -2.56 -36.37
N ALA A 281 28.77 -2.21 -37.28
CA ALA A 281 29.02 -1.20 -38.31
C ALA A 281 29.06 0.20 -37.68
N MET A 282 30.09 0.97 -38.02
CA MET A 282 30.25 2.37 -37.62
C MET A 282 29.67 3.28 -38.71
N ASP A 283 28.42 3.05 -39.10
CA ASP A 283 27.78 3.71 -40.25
C ASP A 283 26.85 4.87 -39.86
N GLY A 284 26.77 5.19 -38.57
CA GLY A 284 25.92 6.26 -38.03
C GLY A 284 24.46 5.85 -37.81
N TYR A 285 24.15 4.56 -37.92
CA TYR A 285 22.82 4.02 -37.70
C TYR A 285 22.70 3.33 -36.33
N ILE A 286 21.50 3.35 -35.77
CA ILE A 286 21.09 2.39 -34.74
C ILE A 286 20.66 1.13 -35.45
N HIS A 287 21.20 -0.02 -35.06
CA HIS A 287 20.80 -1.34 -35.54
C HIS A 287 19.89 -1.99 -34.51
N LEU A 288 18.67 -2.38 -34.90
CA LEU A 288 17.65 -2.85 -33.97
C LEU A 288 16.86 -4.04 -34.50
N GLY A 289 16.50 -4.93 -33.58
CA GLY A 289 15.47 -5.94 -33.81
C GLY A 289 14.15 -5.46 -33.23
N ILE A 290 13.16 -5.22 -34.08
CA ILE A 290 11.83 -4.74 -33.66
C ILE A 290 10.78 -5.85 -33.73
N ALA A 291 9.90 -5.90 -32.75
CA ALA A 291 8.74 -6.79 -32.73
C ALA A 291 7.44 -5.99 -32.56
N PRO A 292 6.33 -6.42 -33.18
CA PRO A 292 5.03 -5.77 -32.99
C PRO A 292 4.55 -5.93 -31.54
N LEU A 293 4.13 -4.83 -30.93
CA LEU A 293 3.58 -4.80 -29.58
C LEU A 293 2.17 -4.23 -29.56
N LEU A 294 1.36 -4.76 -28.66
CA LEU A 294 -0.02 -4.37 -28.46
C LEU A 294 -0.20 -3.85 -27.02
N PRO A 295 -1.26 -3.08 -26.73
CA PRO A 295 -1.64 -2.77 -25.36
C PRO A 295 -1.68 -4.02 -24.46
N GLY A 296 -1.03 -3.95 -23.31
CA GLY A 296 -0.90 -5.04 -22.33
C GLY A 296 0.25 -6.02 -22.60
N ASP A 297 0.98 -5.87 -23.71
CA ASP A 297 2.19 -6.63 -23.99
C ASP A 297 3.43 -5.98 -23.33
N VAL A 298 4.36 -6.83 -22.91
CA VAL A 298 5.71 -6.46 -22.50
C VAL A 298 6.69 -7.23 -23.37
N LEU A 299 7.54 -6.52 -24.11
CA LEU A 299 8.72 -7.14 -24.76
C LEU A 299 9.88 -7.08 -23.78
N SER A 300 10.56 -8.19 -23.55
CA SER A 300 11.68 -8.26 -22.60
C SER A 300 12.85 -9.04 -23.18
N ALA A 301 14.07 -8.65 -22.82
CA ALA A 301 15.29 -9.29 -23.26
C ALA A 301 16.43 -9.11 -22.24
N SER A 302 17.44 -9.98 -22.36
CA SER A 302 18.76 -9.81 -21.74
C SER A 302 19.82 -9.56 -22.82
N PHE A 303 21.03 -9.22 -22.38
CA PHE A 303 22.10 -8.79 -23.28
C PHE A 303 23.40 -9.53 -22.99
N SER A 304 24.15 -9.81 -24.05
CA SER A 304 25.50 -10.38 -23.98
C SER A 304 26.37 -9.83 -25.11
N ALA A 305 27.62 -10.28 -25.16
CA ALA A 305 28.61 -9.88 -26.18
C ALA A 305 28.80 -8.34 -26.30
N PHE A 306 28.63 -7.61 -25.20
CA PHE A 306 28.79 -6.15 -25.14
C PHE A 306 30.10 -5.74 -24.46
N ASN A 307 30.57 -4.54 -24.79
CA ASN A 307 31.63 -3.86 -24.05
C ASN A 307 31.00 -2.83 -23.10
N ASN A 308 31.42 -2.82 -21.83
CA ASN A 308 30.84 -1.95 -20.80
C ASN A 308 30.85 -0.46 -21.17
N THR A 309 31.87 0.00 -21.89
CA THR A 309 32.08 1.41 -22.21
C THR A 309 31.62 1.75 -23.62
N ASN A 310 31.88 0.86 -24.57
CA ASN A 310 31.77 1.16 -26.00
C ASN A 310 30.49 0.65 -26.66
N THR A 311 29.74 -0.22 -25.99
CA THR A 311 28.41 -0.65 -26.45
C THR A 311 27.36 0.26 -25.84
N THR A 312 26.61 0.97 -26.68
CA THR A 312 25.44 1.73 -26.25
C THR A 312 24.18 0.96 -26.63
N LEU A 313 23.44 0.49 -25.61
CA LEU A 313 22.13 -0.10 -25.79
C LEU A 313 21.15 0.98 -26.25
N PHE A 314 20.34 0.67 -27.25
CA PHE A 314 19.17 1.43 -27.64
C PHE A 314 17.91 0.60 -27.42
N VAL A 315 16.92 1.23 -26.80
CA VAL A 315 15.55 0.72 -26.70
C VAL A 315 14.67 1.67 -27.49
N VAL A 316 14.02 1.17 -28.53
CA VAL A 316 13.27 2.00 -29.49
C VAL A 316 11.82 1.54 -29.54
N VAL A 317 10.91 2.51 -29.46
CA VAL A 317 9.47 2.33 -29.65
C VAL A 317 9.06 3.12 -30.89
N GLN A 318 8.65 2.40 -31.93
CA GLN A 318 8.15 2.98 -33.18
C GLN A 318 6.67 3.35 -33.01
N CYS A 319 6.33 4.54 -33.48
CA CYS A 319 4.97 5.05 -33.52
C CYS A 319 4.60 5.49 -34.95
N ASP A 320 3.30 5.68 -35.22
CA ASP A 320 2.82 6.12 -36.54
C ASP A 320 3.44 7.47 -36.99
N GLY A 321 3.71 8.36 -36.04
CA GLY A 321 4.23 9.71 -36.25
C GLY A 321 5.69 9.92 -35.82
N GLY A 322 6.47 8.86 -35.64
CA GLY A 322 7.90 8.95 -35.28
C GLY A 322 8.37 7.82 -34.37
N TYR A 323 9.33 8.10 -33.50
CA TYR A 323 9.85 7.13 -32.53
C TYR A 323 10.29 7.78 -31.22
N TYR A 324 10.27 6.97 -30.17
CA TYR A 324 10.68 7.31 -28.81
C TYR A 324 11.63 6.23 -28.29
N GLY A 325 12.42 6.54 -27.27
CA GLY A 325 13.28 5.52 -26.68
C GLY A 325 14.18 6.01 -25.58
N VAL A 326 15.04 5.10 -25.13
CA VAL A 326 16.19 5.42 -24.27
C VAL A 326 17.45 4.76 -24.80
N TYR A 327 18.58 5.37 -24.51
CA TYR A 327 19.88 4.73 -24.72
C TYR A 327 20.77 4.86 -23.48
N GLY A 328 21.70 3.92 -23.32
CA GLY A 328 22.62 3.90 -22.19
C GLY A 328 23.69 2.82 -22.30
N ASN A 329 24.67 2.87 -21.40
CA ASN A 329 25.76 1.89 -21.34
C ASN A 329 25.97 1.38 -19.91
N ASN A 330 26.79 0.34 -19.77
CA ASN A 330 27.06 -0.27 -18.46
C ASN A 330 28.09 0.53 -17.64
N ALA A 331 28.95 1.31 -18.28
CA ALA A 331 30.00 2.06 -17.60
C ALA A 331 29.44 3.14 -16.66
N THR A 332 28.37 3.81 -17.08
CA THR A 332 27.78 4.92 -16.31
C THR A 332 26.46 4.55 -15.64
N GLY A 333 25.75 3.54 -16.16
CA GLY A 333 24.43 3.14 -15.69
C GLY A 333 23.30 4.12 -16.06
N TYR A 334 23.62 5.32 -16.59
CA TYR A 334 22.61 6.30 -16.99
C TYR A 334 21.83 5.82 -18.21
N LEU A 335 20.55 6.17 -18.21
CA LEU A 335 19.69 6.14 -19.39
C LEU A 335 19.47 7.56 -19.87
N THR A 336 19.37 7.75 -21.18
CA THR A 336 19.04 9.04 -21.79
C THR A 336 17.83 8.85 -22.68
N GLN A 337 16.75 9.56 -22.37
CA GLN A 337 15.51 9.55 -23.14
C GLN A 337 15.66 10.40 -24.40
N PHE A 338 15.08 9.93 -25.49
CA PHE A 338 15.00 10.66 -26.75
C PHE A 338 13.65 10.42 -27.44
N TYR A 339 13.32 11.33 -28.36
CA TYR A 339 12.24 11.14 -29.31
C TYR A 339 12.51 11.92 -30.60
N LYS A 340 11.87 11.48 -31.69
CA LYS A 340 11.91 12.13 -33.00
C LYS A 340 10.55 11.95 -33.65
N LEU A 341 9.91 13.07 -33.97
CA LEU A 341 8.67 13.08 -34.73
C LEU A 341 8.98 13.18 -36.23
N THR A 342 8.13 12.57 -37.05
CA THR A 342 8.28 12.57 -38.50
C THR A 342 8.29 14.00 -39.04
N GLY A 343 9.30 14.34 -39.84
CA GLY A 343 9.49 15.68 -40.42
C GLY A 343 9.93 16.78 -39.46
N ILE A 344 10.09 16.49 -38.16
CA ILE A 344 10.47 17.48 -37.14
C ILE A 344 11.92 17.22 -36.68
N ALA A 345 12.71 18.27 -36.47
CA ALA A 345 14.07 18.13 -35.93
C ALA A 345 14.08 17.40 -34.57
N ARG A 346 15.07 16.54 -34.34
CA ARG A 346 15.20 15.79 -33.08
C ARG A 346 15.50 16.77 -31.93
N PRO A 347 14.69 16.83 -30.87
CA PRO A 347 14.98 17.65 -29.71
C PRO A 347 16.19 17.12 -28.92
N ALA A 348 16.73 17.95 -28.03
CA ALA A 348 17.84 17.54 -27.17
C ALA A 348 17.42 16.34 -26.29
N PRO A 349 18.19 15.24 -26.27
CA PRO A 349 17.92 14.11 -25.38
C PRO A 349 18.02 14.51 -23.90
N VAL A 350 17.26 13.85 -23.05
CA VAL A 350 17.18 14.14 -21.60
C VAL A 350 17.79 12.98 -20.82
N THR A 351 18.85 13.24 -20.06
CA THR A 351 19.46 12.22 -19.19
C THR A 351 18.54 11.94 -18.01
N LEU A 352 18.20 10.66 -17.85
CA LEU A 352 17.44 10.13 -16.74
C LEU A 352 18.40 9.78 -15.61
N THR A 353 17.94 9.96 -14.37
CA THR A 353 18.66 9.53 -13.17
C THR A 353 17.85 8.43 -12.49
N PRO A 354 17.86 7.16 -12.99
CA PRO A 354 17.13 6.09 -12.35
C PRO A 354 17.55 5.95 -10.89
N GLU A 355 16.58 5.74 -10.00
CA GLU A 355 16.86 5.49 -8.57
C GLU A 355 17.82 4.30 -8.37
N SER A 356 17.77 3.36 -9.31
CA SER A 356 18.58 2.16 -9.33
C SER A 356 20.04 2.38 -9.74
N LEU A 357 20.46 3.61 -10.05
CA LEU A 357 21.85 3.94 -10.41
C LEU A 357 22.89 3.55 -9.34
N GLN A 358 22.46 3.41 -8.09
CA GLN A 358 23.34 2.97 -7.00
C GLN A 358 23.63 1.47 -7.03
N HIS A 359 22.97 0.70 -7.90
CA HIS A 359 23.07 -0.76 -7.95
C HIS A 359 23.31 -1.25 -9.38
N ALA A 360 24.53 -1.72 -9.65
CA ALA A 360 24.97 -2.10 -11.00
C ALA A 360 24.10 -3.17 -11.70
N SER A 361 23.36 -4.00 -10.96
CA SER A 361 22.41 -4.95 -11.56
C SER A 361 21.21 -4.29 -12.26
N TYR A 362 21.01 -3.00 -12.09
CA TYR A 362 19.99 -2.21 -12.78
C TYR A 362 20.59 -1.31 -13.87
N PHE A 363 21.82 -1.58 -14.31
CA PHE A 363 22.37 -0.89 -15.47
C PHE A 363 21.81 -1.48 -16.76
N PRO A 364 21.70 -0.70 -17.85
CA PRO A 364 20.92 -1.08 -19.03
C PRO A 364 21.32 -2.42 -19.66
N LEU A 365 22.61 -2.75 -19.66
CA LEU A 365 23.16 -4.00 -20.21
C LEU A 365 23.29 -5.12 -19.17
N ALA A 366 23.15 -4.81 -17.88
CA ALA A 366 23.23 -5.77 -16.77
C ALA A 366 21.84 -6.20 -16.26
N SER A 367 20.79 -5.46 -16.60
CA SER A 367 19.41 -5.74 -16.25
C SER A 367 18.67 -6.53 -17.33
N VAL A 368 17.59 -7.19 -16.94
CA VAL A 368 16.53 -7.55 -17.88
C VAL A 368 15.81 -6.26 -18.27
N MET A 369 15.93 -5.87 -19.53
CA MET A 369 15.26 -4.68 -20.07
C MET A 369 13.89 -5.07 -20.59
N SER A 370 12.89 -4.23 -20.32
CA SER A 370 11.55 -4.48 -20.83
C SER A 370 10.86 -3.22 -21.35
N ILE A 371 10.00 -3.39 -22.34
CA ILE A 371 9.15 -2.35 -22.93
C ILE A 371 7.71 -2.77 -22.66
N LYS A 372 7.06 -2.10 -21.70
CA LYS A 372 5.66 -2.36 -21.31
C LYS A 372 4.74 -1.39 -22.02
N VAL A 373 3.94 -1.86 -22.97
CA VAL A 373 2.92 -1.03 -23.63
C VAL A 373 1.65 -1.07 -22.79
N ARG A 374 1.30 0.06 -22.18
CA ARG A 374 0.14 0.18 -21.28
C ARG A 374 -1.14 0.37 -22.07
N ASP A 375 -1.11 1.29 -23.03
CA ASP A 375 -2.19 1.54 -23.98
C ASP A 375 -1.62 1.90 -25.36
N LEU A 376 -2.44 2.46 -26.25
CA LEU A 376 -2.03 2.80 -27.61
C LEU A 376 -0.95 3.87 -27.69
N ARG A 377 -0.81 4.73 -26.67
CA ARG A 377 0.14 5.84 -26.65
C ARG A 377 1.03 5.88 -25.41
N HIS A 378 0.78 5.03 -24.42
CA HIS A 378 1.58 4.98 -23.21
C HIS A 378 2.43 3.73 -23.16
N PHE A 379 3.72 3.91 -22.89
CA PHE A 379 4.63 2.82 -22.59
C PHE A 379 5.57 3.14 -21.45
N SER A 380 6.15 2.09 -20.87
CA SER A 380 7.24 2.17 -19.89
C SER A 380 8.45 1.41 -20.39
N ILE A 381 9.63 1.92 -20.09
CA ILE A 381 10.87 1.15 -20.22
C ILE A 381 11.34 0.80 -18.82
N CYS A 382 11.53 -0.50 -18.58
CA CYS A 382 11.79 -1.05 -17.25
C CYS A 382 13.17 -1.71 -17.16
N LEU A 383 13.77 -1.59 -15.98
CA LEU A 383 14.99 -2.27 -15.53
C LEU A 383 14.60 -3.30 -14.46
N ASN A 384 14.78 -4.59 -14.74
CA ASN A 384 14.36 -5.70 -13.84
C ASN A 384 12.89 -5.57 -13.38
N GLY A 385 12.01 -5.17 -14.29
CA GLY A 385 10.58 -4.99 -14.03
C GLY A 385 10.20 -3.66 -13.39
N VAL A 386 11.15 -2.80 -12.98
CA VAL A 386 10.88 -1.46 -12.44
C VAL A 386 10.99 -0.40 -13.52
N SER A 387 9.97 0.44 -13.70
CA SER A 387 9.97 1.52 -14.68
C SER A 387 11.10 2.51 -14.42
N ALA A 388 11.94 2.71 -15.43
CA ALA A 388 12.96 3.76 -15.48
C ALA A 388 12.40 5.05 -16.11
N VAL A 389 11.46 4.91 -17.05
CA VAL A 389 10.75 6.03 -17.68
C VAL A 389 9.37 5.58 -18.14
N ASP A 390 8.40 6.47 -17.97
CA ASP A 390 7.04 6.36 -18.51
C ASP A 390 6.86 7.46 -19.56
N VAL A 391 6.33 7.11 -20.73
CA VAL A 391 6.23 8.02 -21.89
C VAL A 391 4.82 7.96 -22.46
N GLU A 392 4.23 9.14 -22.68
CA GLU A 392 3.09 9.34 -23.57
C GLU A 392 3.58 9.76 -24.96
N THR A 393 3.12 9.08 -26.00
CA THR A 393 3.51 9.33 -27.39
C THR A 393 2.48 10.22 -28.09
N ALA A 394 2.95 11.03 -29.05
CA ALA A 394 2.07 11.90 -29.85
C ALA A 394 1.15 11.12 -30.82
N SER A 395 1.48 9.86 -31.09
CA SER A 395 0.82 8.98 -32.05
C SER A 395 0.88 7.53 -31.57
N ASN A 396 0.08 6.66 -32.15
CA ASN A 396 -0.04 5.28 -31.69
C ASN A 396 1.26 4.47 -31.83
N ILE A 397 1.52 3.61 -30.86
CA ILE A 397 2.63 2.67 -30.81
C ILE A 397 2.38 1.53 -31.78
N VAL A 398 3.38 1.19 -32.59
CA VAL A 398 3.31 0.18 -33.65
C VAL A 398 4.12 -1.07 -33.30
N SER A 399 5.34 -0.86 -32.85
CA SER A 399 6.32 -1.91 -32.58
C SER A 399 7.40 -1.36 -31.64
N ALA A 400 8.16 -2.26 -31.01
CA ALA A 400 9.30 -1.85 -30.21
C ALA A 400 10.38 -2.93 -30.20
N GLY A 401 11.58 -2.53 -29.82
CA GLY A 401 12.75 -3.38 -29.99
C GLY A 401 13.97 -2.91 -29.23
N PHE A 402 14.99 -3.76 -29.31
CA PHE A 402 16.29 -3.53 -28.71
C PHE A 402 17.35 -3.49 -29.81
N GLY A 403 18.40 -2.72 -29.58
CA GLY A 403 19.43 -2.49 -30.57
C GLY A 403 20.69 -1.91 -29.98
N ASN A 404 21.67 -1.66 -30.81
CA ASN A 404 22.86 -0.93 -30.43
C ASN A 404 23.19 0.19 -31.42
N TYR A 405 23.99 1.12 -30.94
CA TYR A 405 24.77 2.05 -31.74
C TYR A 405 26.22 1.95 -31.27
N THR A 406 27.16 1.95 -32.21
CA THR A 406 28.58 1.90 -31.87
C THR A 406 29.42 2.79 -32.79
N THR A 407 30.35 3.52 -32.17
CA THR A 407 31.38 4.32 -32.86
C THR A 407 32.74 3.63 -32.86
N THR A 408 32.85 2.45 -32.24
CA THR A 408 34.11 1.70 -32.13
C THR A 408 33.96 0.25 -32.60
N GLY A 409 32.81 -0.13 -33.15
CA GLY A 409 32.53 -1.47 -33.66
C GLY A 409 32.27 -2.53 -32.59
N ALA A 410 31.82 -2.11 -31.40
CA ALA A 410 31.43 -3.04 -30.34
C ALA A 410 30.02 -3.62 -30.60
N GLY A 411 29.92 -4.95 -30.61
CA GLY A 411 28.65 -5.65 -30.84
C GLY A 411 27.71 -5.61 -29.64
N LEU A 412 26.49 -6.09 -29.88
CA LEU A 412 25.50 -6.42 -28.86
C LEU A 412 24.71 -7.64 -29.32
N THR A 413 24.65 -8.67 -28.47
CA THR A 413 23.71 -9.77 -28.67
C THR A 413 22.50 -9.52 -27.77
N VAL A 414 21.32 -9.44 -28.38
CA VAL A 414 20.03 -9.43 -27.69
C VAL A 414 19.57 -10.88 -27.60
N GLN A 415 19.29 -11.36 -26.41
CA GLN A 415 19.00 -12.78 -26.16
C GLN A 415 17.85 -12.96 -25.18
N ASP A 416 17.30 -14.18 -25.19
CA ASP A 416 16.15 -14.60 -24.39
C ASP A 416 14.94 -13.67 -24.57
N VAL A 417 14.71 -13.28 -25.83
CA VAL A 417 13.63 -12.35 -26.17
C VAL A 417 12.30 -13.01 -25.89
N MET A 418 11.51 -12.36 -25.04
CA MET A 418 10.23 -12.87 -24.58
C MET A 418 9.17 -11.80 -24.63
N LYS A 419 7.93 -12.26 -24.77
CA LYS A 419 6.74 -11.43 -24.77
C LYS A 419 5.83 -11.87 -23.64
N ILE A 420 5.59 -10.98 -22.68
CA ILE A 420 4.67 -11.20 -21.56
C ILE A 420 3.36 -10.48 -21.91
N GLN A 421 2.26 -11.20 -21.88
CA GLN A 421 0.94 -10.65 -22.24
C GLN A 421 0.03 -10.64 -21.02
N ASN A 422 -0.98 -9.75 -21.02
CA ASN A 422 -1.95 -9.57 -19.95
C ASN A 422 -1.31 -9.17 -18.61
N THR A 423 -0.23 -8.39 -18.67
CA THR A 423 0.48 -7.95 -17.47
C THR A 423 -0.41 -7.03 -16.62
N PRO A 424 -0.44 -7.18 -15.28
CA PRO A 424 -1.13 -6.24 -14.41
C PRO A 424 -0.70 -4.81 -14.70
N ILE A 425 -1.70 -3.93 -14.70
CA ILE A 425 -1.56 -2.57 -15.21
C ILE A 425 -0.57 -1.78 -14.33
N VAL A 426 -0.69 -1.91 -13.00
CA VAL A 426 0.21 -1.31 -12.02
C VAL A 426 1.11 -2.40 -11.43
N GLN A 427 2.36 -2.44 -11.88
CA GLN A 427 3.43 -3.28 -11.33
C GLN A 427 4.78 -2.63 -11.65
N GLY A 428 5.69 -2.65 -10.68
CA GLY A 428 7.07 -2.18 -10.85
C GLY A 428 7.15 -0.70 -11.23
N VAL A 429 6.52 0.16 -10.43
CA VAL A 429 6.56 1.61 -10.63
C VAL A 429 7.85 2.17 -10.02
N THR A 430 8.42 3.21 -10.63
CA THR A 430 9.55 3.93 -10.04
C THR A 430 9.20 4.46 -8.64
N GLY A 431 10.18 4.64 -7.77
CA GLY A 431 9.93 5.19 -6.44
C GLY A 431 9.34 6.59 -6.53
N LEU A 432 8.25 6.83 -5.82
CA LEU A 432 7.47 8.06 -5.87
C LEU A 432 7.83 9.00 -4.71
N THR A 433 8.06 10.26 -5.04
CA THR A 433 7.99 11.39 -4.13
C THR A 433 6.69 12.14 -4.40
N LEU A 434 5.89 12.31 -3.35
CA LEU A 434 4.65 13.06 -3.39
C LEU A 434 4.88 14.43 -2.75
N ALA A 435 4.55 15.51 -3.46
CA ALA A 435 4.40 16.83 -2.84
C ALA A 435 2.92 17.09 -2.55
N VAL A 436 2.60 17.59 -1.36
CA VAL A 436 1.21 17.77 -0.94
C VAL A 436 1.02 19.19 -0.43
N PHE A 437 0.02 19.87 -0.97
CA PHE A 437 -0.37 21.22 -0.61
C PHE A 437 -1.79 21.21 -0.07
N GLY A 438 -2.03 22.01 0.96
CA GLY A 438 -3.33 22.01 1.60
C GLY A 438 -3.42 22.90 2.83
N ASP A 439 -4.56 22.81 3.49
CA ASP A 439 -4.84 23.55 4.71
C ASP A 439 -4.67 22.67 5.96
N SER A 440 -5.37 23.01 7.05
CA SER A 440 -5.32 22.29 8.32
C SER A 440 -5.77 20.83 8.22
N ILE A 441 -6.62 20.48 7.25
CA ILE A 441 -7.05 19.08 6.99
C ILE A 441 -5.85 18.24 6.54
N THR A 442 -5.01 18.81 5.67
CA THR A 442 -3.84 18.15 5.09
C THR A 442 -2.62 18.24 6.00
N ALA A 443 -2.46 19.34 6.72
CA ALA A 443 -1.39 19.53 7.70
C ALA A 443 -1.52 18.58 8.92
N GLY A 444 -2.73 18.06 9.18
CA GLY A 444 -2.99 17.17 10.31
C GLY A 444 -3.20 17.91 11.63
N SER A 445 -3.78 19.11 11.60
CA SER A 445 -4.15 19.86 12.82
C SER A 445 -4.96 19.00 13.79
N GLY A 446 -4.70 19.15 15.09
CA GLY A 446 -5.39 18.41 16.15
C GLY A 446 -4.86 16.99 16.41
N VAL A 447 -3.69 16.64 15.89
CA VAL A 447 -2.99 15.37 16.22
C VAL A 447 -1.72 15.65 16.99
N GLN A 448 -1.51 14.92 18.09
CA GLN A 448 -0.31 15.01 18.93
C GLN A 448 0.92 14.27 18.34
N HIS A 449 0.79 13.64 17.16
CA HIS A 449 1.78 12.75 16.55
C HIS A 449 1.97 13.02 15.04
N ILE A 450 3.23 12.96 14.61
CA ILE A 450 3.79 13.10 13.25
C ILE A 450 3.38 11.94 12.29
N TYR A 451 2.33 11.18 12.61
CA TYR A 451 1.89 10.03 11.81
C TYR A 451 0.38 10.01 11.56
N GLY A 452 -0.33 11.10 11.87
CA GLY A 452 -1.79 11.12 11.83
C GLY A 452 -2.42 11.82 10.64
N SER A 453 -1.63 12.50 9.79
CA SER A 453 -2.18 13.24 8.64
C SER A 453 -2.58 12.28 7.51
N TRP A 454 -3.55 12.66 6.67
CA TRP A 454 -3.96 11.79 5.55
C TRP A 454 -2.83 11.50 4.54
N PRO A 455 -1.86 12.41 4.27
CA PRO A 455 -0.73 12.09 3.40
C PRO A 455 0.22 11.04 3.99
N GLU A 456 0.45 11.08 5.30
CA GLU A 456 1.25 10.06 6.00
C GLU A 456 0.52 8.72 6.02
N GLN A 457 -0.79 8.72 6.28
CA GLN A 457 -1.62 7.52 6.22
C GLN A 457 -1.65 6.92 4.81
N LEU A 458 -1.68 7.75 3.76
CA LEU A 458 -1.58 7.28 2.38
C LEU A 458 -0.28 6.53 2.15
N LYS A 459 0.85 7.07 2.61
CA LYS A 459 2.13 6.37 2.53
C LYS A 459 2.09 5.03 3.28
N CYS A 460 1.53 5.00 4.49
CA CYS A 460 1.40 3.77 5.27
C CYS A 460 0.56 2.68 4.57
N ILE A 461 -0.48 3.08 3.84
CA ILE A 461 -1.40 2.14 3.17
C ILE A 461 -0.83 1.67 1.82
N PHE A 462 -0.18 2.54 1.05
CA PHE A 462 0.15 2.29 -0.35
C PHE A 462 1.63 2.05 -0.64
N ASP A 463 2.57 2.28 0.29
CA ASP A 463 3.96 1.85 0.12
C ASP A 463 4.04 0.31 0.11
N GLY A 464 4.61 -0.26 -0.94
CA GLY A 464 4.66 -1.70 -1.21
C GLY A 464 3.43 -2.25 -1.94
N ALA A 465 2.33 -1.48 -2.04
CA ALA A 465 1.14 -1.90 -2.78
C ALA A 465 1.43 -1.94 -4.28
N CYS A 466 1.11 -3.06 -4.95
CA CYS A 466 1.34 -3.25 -6.39
C CYS A 466 2.80 -2.98 -6.84
N GLY A 467 3.79 -3.16 -5.95
CA GLY A 467 5.20 -2.86 -6.23
C GLY A 467 5.51 -1.36 -6.34
N VAL A 468 4.61 -0.48 -5.91
CA VAL A 468 4.87 0.96 -5.74
C VAL A 468 5.73 1.17 -4.50
N ARG A 469 6.73 2.04 -4.58
CA ARG A 469 7.44 2.55 -3.39
C ARG A 469 7.19 4.04 -3.22
N ILE A 470 6.74 4.48 -2.05
CA ILE A 470 6.55 5.91 -1.74
C ILE A 470 7.72 6.38 -0.88
N LYS A 471 8.75 6.91 -1.55
CA LYS A 471 9.99 7.37 -0.93
C LYS A 471 9.74 8.47 0.08
N ASN A 472 9.09 9.54 -0.35
CA ASN A 472 8.89 10.74 0.46
C ASN A 472 7.48 11.30 0.24
N VAL A 473 6.96 11.91 1.32
CA VAL A 473 5.78 12.77 1.28
C VAL A 473 6.23 14.13 1.80
N LEU A 474 6.34 15.10 0.89
CA LEU A 474 6.70 16.48 1.20
C LEU A 474 5.41 17.25 1.47
N ASN A 475 5.05 17.37 2.74
CA ASN A 475 3.81 18.03 3.15
C ASN A 475 4.05 19.53 3.38
N TYR A 476 3.59 20.35 2.43
CA TYR A 476 3.65 21.82 2.47
C TYR A 476 2.34 22.45 2.95
N ALA A 477 1.42 21.64 3.48
CA ALA A 477 0.16 22.15 3.99
C ALA A 477 0.36 23.05 5.21
N VAL A 478 -0.43 24.12 5.28
CA VAL A 478 -0.37 25.11 6.36
C VAL A 478 -1.75 25.26 6.98
N SER A 479 -1.84 25.08 8.30
CA SER A 479 -3.10 25.22 9.03
C SER A 479 -3.71 26.60 8.85
N GLY A 480 -5.00 26.65 8.51
CA GLY A 480 -5.71 27.91 8.22
C GLY A 480 -5.47 28.50 6.82
N ALA A 481 -4.67 27.85 5.98
CA ALA A 481 -4.37 28.37 4.64
C ALA A 481 -5.60 28.37 3.71
N THR A 482 -5.68 29.38 2.85
CA THR A 482 -6.56 29.43 1.67
C THR A 482 -5.76 29.10 0.41
N SER A 483 -6.42 28.98 -0.74
CA SER A 483 -5.75 28.87 -2.04
C SER A 483 -4.75 30.01 -2.31
N SER A 484 -5.05 31.23 -1.83
CA SER A 484 -4.17 32.40 -1.99
C SER A 484 -2.89 32.28 -1.16
N THR A 485 -2.97 31.61 -0.01
CA THR A 485 -1.81 31.36 0.86
C THR A 485 -0.96 30.19 0.35
N GLN A 486 -1.59 29.21 -0.30
CA GLN A 486 -0.89 28.05 -0.87
C GLN A 486 -0.19 28.37 -2.19
N LEU A 487 -0.74 29.26 -3.03
CA LEU A 487 -0.16 29.61 -4.33
C LEU A 487 1.33 30.03 -4.24
N PRO A 488 1.76 30.92 -3.32
CA PRO A 488 3.18 31.27 -3.17
C PRO A 488 4.08 30.12 -2.71
N LEU A 489 3.52 29.07 -2.10
CA LEU A 489 4.29 27.89 -1.67
C LEU A 489 4.48 26.88 -2.81
N CYS A 490 3.57 26.86 -3.79
CA CYS A 490 3.63 25.98 -4.95
C CYS A 490 4.65 26.51 -5.98
N THR A 491 5.93 26.46 -5.62
CA THR A 491 7.04 26.89 -6.46
C THR A 491 7.73 25.71 -7.12
N ALA A 492 8.39 25.94 -8.26
CA ALA A 492 9.19 24.91 -8.95
C ALA A 492 10.24 24.26 -8.04
N GLY A 493 10.80 25.02 -7.08
CA GLY A 493 11.76 24.50 -6.11
C GLY A 493 11.13 23.51 -5.12
N ASN A 494 9.95 23.83 -4.57
CA ASN A 494 9.27 22.98 -3.59
C ASN A 494 8.73 21.67 -4.20
N ILE A 495 8.44 21.67 -5.50
CA ILE A 495 7.97 20.48 -6.23
C ILE A 495 9.09 19.74 -6.98
N ALA A 496 10.35 20.21 -6.86
CA ALA A 496 11.47 19.61 -7.58
C ALA A 496 11.62 18.12 -7.22
N GLY A 497 11.60 17.26 -8.24
CA GLY A 497 11.74 15.81 -8.07
C GLY A 497 10.48 15.09 -7.55
N ALA A 498 9.36 15.78 -7.36
CA ALA A 498 8.07 15.14 -7.08
C ALA A 498 7.46 14.57 -8.37
N GLN A 499 7.09 13.29 -8.36
CA GLN A 499 6.38 12.67 -9.50
C GLN A 499 4.90 13.02 -9.48
N TYR A 500 4.36 13.24 -8.29
CA TYR A 500 2.98 13.57 -8.05
C TYR A 500 2.85 14.78 -7.13
N VAL A 501 1.94 15.68 -7.49
CA VAL A 501 1.50 16.78 -6.62
C VAL A 501 0.03 16.60 -6.29
N MET A 502 -0.29 16.63 -5.00
CA MET A 502 -1.64 16.47 -4.50
C MET A 502 -2.12 17.76 -3.82
N PHE A 503 -3.33 18.19 -4.15
CA PHE A 503 -3.95 19.38 -3.57
C PHE A 503 -5.19 19.01 -2.77
N LEU A 504 -5.29 19.48 -1.53
CA LEU A 504 -6.56 19.55 -0.80
C LEU A 504 -6.61 20.86 -0.02
N VAL A 505 -7.16 21.88 -0.68
CA VAL A 505 -7.32 23.25 -0.18
C VAL A 505 -8.65 23.80 -0.69
N GLY A 506 -9.27 24.68 0.07
CA GLY A 506 -10.53 25.34 -0.30
C GLY A 506 -11.53 25.39 0.84
N THR A 507 -11.34 24.61 1.90
CA THR A 507 -12.20 24.66 3.08
C THR A 507 -12.16 26.05 3.73
N ASN A 508 -10.97 26.66 3.85
CA ASN A 508 -10.86 28.02 4.39
C ASN A 508 -11.29 29.10 3.40
N ASP A 509 -11.17 28.88 2.09
CA ASP A 509 -11.76 29.77 1.08
C ASP A 509 -13.29 29.81 1.24
N ILE A 510 -13.94 28.66 1.49
CA ILE A 510 -15.37 28.58 1.81
C ILE A 510 -15.67 29.26 3.15
N GLN A 511 -14.97 28.90 4.23
CA GLN A 511 -15.21 29.46 5.57
C GLN A 511 -15.08 30.99 5.59
N GLY A 512 -14.11 31.54 4.87
CA GLY A 512 -13.89 32.97 4.74
C GLY A 512 -14.80 33.68 3.73
N ALA A 513 -15.67 32.94 3.03
CA ALA A 513 -16.46 33.45 1.90
C ALA A 513 -15.60 34.20 0.87
N GLY A 514 -14.45 33.59 0.51
CA GLY A 514 -13.57 34.11 -0.52
C GLY A 514 -14.25 34.26 -1.89
N SER A 515 -13.55 34.87 -2.84
CA SER A 515 -14.04 34.87 -4.22
C SER A 515 -13.81 33.50 -4.85
N VAL A 516 -14.88 32.86 -5.33
CA VAL A 516 -14.80 31.60 -6.10
C VAL A 516 -13.89 31.77 -7.32
N ALA A 517 -13.96 32.92 -7.99
CA ALA A 517 -13.11 33.20 -9.14
C ALA A 517 -11.62 33.26 -8.75
N THR A 518 -11.30 33.87 -7.61
CA THR A 518 -9.93 33.90 -7.08
C THR A 518 -9.44 32.50 -6.70
N TYR A 519 -10.28 31.71 -6.01
CA TYR A 519 -9.98 30.32 -5.68
C TYR A 519 -9.63 29.51 -6.94
N LEU A 520 -10.46 29.57 -7.98
CA LEU A 520 -10.22 28.83 -9.23
C LEU A 520 -9.00 29.34 -10.00
N ALA A 521 -8.74 30.66 -10.01
CA ALA A 521 -7.55 31.22 -10.63
C ALA A 521 -6.26 30.74 -9.94
N ASN A 522 -6.24 30.76 -8.60
CA ASN A 522 -5.11 30.28 -7.81
C ASN A 522 -4.88 28.78 -8.02
N MET A 523 -5.93 27.96 -7.93
CA MET A 523 -5.85 26.53 -8.19
C MET A 523 -5.34 26.23 -9.60
N GLY A 524 -5.81 26.99 -10.61
CA GLY A 524 -5.35 26.87 -11.99
C GLY A 524 -3.87 27.15 -12.14
N ALA A 525 -3.38 28.24 -11.53
CA ALA A 525 -1.97 28.61 -11.56
C ALA A 525 -1.06 27.58 -10.86
N MET A 526 -1.51 27.00 -9.73
CA MET A 526 -0.76 25.92 -9.07
C MET A 526 -0.71 24.66 -9.93
N ILE A 527 -1.83 24.25 -10.54
CA ILE A 527 -1.87 23.11 -11.47
C ILE A 527 -0.89 23.33 -12.63
N ASP A 528 -0.95 24.51 -13.26
CA ASP A 528 -0.08 24.84 -14.40
C ASP A 528 1.41 24.82 -14.01
N THR A 529 1.74 25.31 -12.81
CA THR A 529 3.11 25.26 -12.28
C THR A 529 3.61 23.82 -12.16
N CYS A 530 2.77 22.92 -11.63
CA CYS A 530 3.12 21.51 -11.45
C CYS A 530 3.24 20.75 -12.78
N VAL A 531 2.30 20.96 -13.69
CA VAL A 531 2.33 20.32 -15.03
C VAL A 531 3.55 20.81 -15.82
N THR A 532 3.87 22.10 -15.74
CA THR A 532 5.08 22.67 -16.38
C THR A 532 6.37 22.08 -15.80
N ALA A 533 6.39 21.75 -14.51
CA ALA A 533 7.50 21.05 -13.87
C ALA A 533 7.54 19.53 -14.18
N GLY A 534 6.60 19.02 -14.99
CA GLY A 534 6.52 17.61 -15.37
C GLY A 534 5.89 16.69 -14.33
N ALA A 535 5.26 17.24 -13.28
CA ALA A 535 4.59 16.44 -12.26
C ALA A 535 3.12 16.14 -12.62
N ARG A 536 2.66 14.95 -12.26
CA ARG A 536 1.23 14.57 -12.40
C ARG A 536 0.45 15.16 -11.23
N VAL A 537 -0.78 15.62 -11.47
CA VAL A 537 -1.56 16.36 -10.48
C VAL A 537 -2.84 15.62 -10.09
N ILE A 538 -3.10 15.53 -8.79
CA ILE A 538 -4.35 15.02 -8.21
C ILE A 538 -4.97 16.10 -7.32
N VAL A 539 -6.21 16.48 -7.59
CA VAL A 539 -6.91 17.54 -6.85
C VAL A 539 -8.09 16.98 -6.07
N GLY A 540 -8.07 17.15 -4.76
CA GLY A 540 -9.20 16.89 -3.88
C GLY A 540 -10.22 18.01 -3.91
N ILE A 541 -11.49 17.63 -4.03
CA ILE A 541 -12.61 18.53 -3.85
C ILE A 541 -12.76 18.83 -2.34
N PRO A 542 -12.83 20.08 -1.87
CA PRO A 542 -12.92 20.39 -0.44
C PRO A 542 -14.10 19.69 0.25
N PRO A 543 -13.90 18.95 1.36
CA PRO A 543 -14.99 18.27 2.05
C PRO A 543 -15.98 19.26 2.65
N MET A 544 -17.20 18.78 2.92
CA MET A 544 -18.20 19.58 3.62
C MET A 544 -17.98 19.57 5.14
N PHE A 545 -18.53 20.57 5.81
CA PHE A 545 -18.43 20.75 7.26
C PHE A 545 -19.75 21.35 7.78
N TYR A 546 -19.91 21.50 9.09
CA TYR A 546 -21.14 22.05 9.69
C TYR A 546 -20.82 23.03 10.82
N SER A 547 -21.80 23.85 11.21
CA SER A 547 -21.63 24.85 12.27
C SER A 547 -21.72 24.26 13.68
N MET A 548 -21.14 24.99 14.65
CA MET A 548 -21.31 24.70 16.08
C MET A 548 -22.77 24.69 16.52
N ALA A 549 -23.61 25.55 15.92
CA ALA A 549 -25.04 25.57 16.19
C ALA A 549 -25.73 24.26 15.76
N ALA A 550 -25.37 23.73 14.59
CA ALA A 550 -25.86 22.42 14.14
C ALA A 550 -25.38 21.27 15.05
N ALA A 551 -24.21 21.43 15.68
CA ALA A 551 -23.62 20.50 16.62
C ALA A 551 -24.07 20.68 18.07
N SER A 552 -25.19 21.37 18.31
CA SER A 552 -25.73 21.64 19.65
C SER A 552 -24.72 22.31 20.60
N GLY A 553 -23.91 23.24 20.07
CA GLY A 553 -22.93 24.00 20.84
C GLY A 553 -21.56 23.33 21.00
N ARG A 554 -21.30 22.22 20.30
CA ARG A 554 -20.02 21.47 20.37
C ARG A 554 -19.08 21.82 19.22
N GLY A 555 -17.78 21.62 19.41
CA GLY A 555 -16.75 21.80 18.38
C GLY A 555 -16.44 23.26 18.04
N ASN A 556 -15.76 23.50 16.91
CA ASN A 556 -15.37 24.85 16.50
C ASN A 556 -16.53 25.62 15.86
N ASN A 557 -16.52 26.93 16.06
CA ASN A 557 -17.45 27.83 15.40
C ASN A 557 -17.03 28.07 13.94
N THR A 558 -17.50 27.21 13.05
CA THR A 558 -17.28 27.31 11.60
C THR A 558 -18.37 28.17 10.96
N THR A 559 -18.01 28.86 9.88
CA THR A 559 -18.91 29.76 9.14
C THR A 559 -19.05 29.32 7.68
N ASN A 560 -20.10 29.77 7.00
CA ASN A 560 -20.23 29.65 5.53
C ASN A 560 -20.25 28.20 4.98
N PHE A 561 -20.56 27.21 5.82
CA PHE A 561 -20.68 25.80 5.41
C PHE A 561 -21.72 25.56 4.29
N GLY A 562 -22.75 26.41 4.20
CA GLY A 562 -23.81 26.31 3.18
C GLY A 562 -23.43 26.81 1.78
N ILE A 563 -22.29 27.50 1.61
CA ILE A 563 -21.90 28.12 0.33
C ILE A 563 -20.80 27.34 -0.41
N GLY A 564 -20.52 26.09 -0.02
CA GLY A 564 -19.45 25.27 -0.63
C GLY A 564 -19.71 24.82 -2.07
N SER A 565 -20.97 24.82 -2.53
CA SER A 565 -21.36 24.26 -3.83
C SER A 565 -20.62 24.89 -5.04
N PRO A 566 -20.56 26.24 -5.20
CA PRO A 566 -19.82 26.87 -6.28
C PRO A 566 -18.32 26.55 -6.30
N TYR A 567 -17.69 26.40 -5.13
CA TYR A 567 -16.28 26.02 -5.03
C TYR A 567 -16.05 24.58 -5.48
N ARG A 568 -16.87 23.66 -4.98
CA ARG A 568 -16.78 22.23 -5.30
C ARG A 568 -17.04 21.96 -6.78
N SER A 569 -18.10 22.53 -7.35
CA SER A 569 -18.41 22.41 -8.79
C SER A 569 -17.40 23.13 -9.67
N GLY A 570 -16.91 24.30 -9.26
CA GLY A 570 -15.88 25.04 -9.95
C GLY A 570 -14.57 24.25 -10.08
N ILE A 571 -14.08 23.66 -8.98
CA ILE A 571 -12.82 22.90 -9.01
C ILE A 571 -12.95 21.62 -9.84
N MET A 572 -14.11 20.94 -9.79
CA MET A 572 -14.40 19.80 -10.68
C MET A 572 -14.28 20.18 -12.15
N ARG A 573 -14.90 21.30 -12.55
CA ARG A 573 -14.84 21.81 -13.92
C ARG A 573 -13.42 22.22 -14.32
N LEU A 574 -12.67 22.83 -13.40
CA LEU A 574 -11.27 23.20 -13.64
C LEU A 574 -10.40 21.96 -13.88
N CYS A 575 -10.54 20.92 -13.06
CA CYS A 575 -9.81 19.66 -13.24
C CYS A 575 -10.12 19.03 -14.61
N ALA A 576 -11.39 18.99 -15.00
CA ALA A 576 -11.80 18.50 -16.32
C ALA A 576 -11.19 19.33 -17.47
N THR A 577 -11.16 20.65 -17.32
CA THR A 577 -10.58 21.57 -18.33
C THR A 577 -9.06 21.40 -18.45
N LYS A 578 -8.38 21.17 -17.33
CA LYS A 578 -6.93 21.00 -17.26
C LYS A 578 -6.48 19.56 -17.54
N GLY A 579 -7.41 18.61 -17.64
CA GLY A 579 -7.10 17.18 -17.85
C GLY A 579 -6.41 16.50 -16.65
N VAL A 580 -6.62 17.00 -15.43
CA VAL A 580 -6.00 16.44 -14.21
C VAL A 580 -6.96 15.58 -13.42
N LYS A 581 -6.42 14.63 -12.64
CA LYS A 581 -7.22 13.71 -11.82
C LYS A 581 -7.88 14.47 -10.68
N MET A 582 -9.15 14.15 -10.39
CA MET A 582 -9.86 14.68 -9.22
C MET A 582 -10.23 13.58 -8.23
N VAL A 583 -10.32 13.95 -6.96
CA VAL A 583 -10.80 13.12 -5.85
C VAL A 583 -12.01 13.80 -5.23
N ASP A 584 -13.19 13.18 -5.35
CA ASP A 584 -14.35 13.63 -4.57
C ASP A 584 -14.27 13.10 -3.14
N THR A 585 -13.87 13.97 -2.22
CA THR A 585 -13.75 13.64 -0.79
C THR A 585 -15.06 13.16 -0.18
N MET A 586 -16.21 13.68 -0.64
CA MET A 586 -17.52 13.27 -0.12
C MET A 586 -17.92 11.88 -0.63
N GLY A 587 -17.37 11.42 -1.76
CA GLY A 587 -17.62 10.08 -2.29
C GLY A 587 -17.12 8.96 -1.38
N GLY A 588 -16.13 9.22 -0.51
CA GLY A 588 -15.66 8.27 0.49
C GLY A 588 -15.99 8.64 1.93
N LEU A 589 -16.00 9.92 2.30
CA LEU A 589 -16.41 10.36 3.64
C LEU A 589 -17.91 10.19 3.88
N GLY A 590 -18.72 10.15 2.81
CA GLY A 590 -20.16 10.15 2.91
C GLY A 590 -20.69 11.47 3.47
N ASN A 591 -21.90 11.45 4.02
CA ASN A 591 -22.54 12.65 4.56
C ASN A 591 -21.80 13.14 5.81
N ILE A 592 -21.42 14.42 5.83
CA ILE A 592 -20.85 15.06 7.02
C ILE A 592 -21.95 15.90 7.67
N LEU A 593 -22.62 15.33 8.66
CA LEU A 593 -23.79 15.89 9.33
C LEU A 593 -23.63 15.85 10.85
N ALA A 594 -24.04 16.91 11.52
CA ALA A 594 -24.03 16.97 12.98
C ALA A 594 -24.93 15.91 13.65
N THR A 595 -25.94 15.39 12.93
CA THR A 595 -26.80 14.30 13.39
C THR A 595 -26.02 13.04 13.77
N TYR A 596 -24.85 12.80 13.16
CA TYR A 596 -24.00 11.65 13.50
C TYR A 596 -23.21 11.80 14.81
N LEU A 597 -23.33 12.94 15.51
CA LEU A 597 -22.84 13.09 16.88
C LEU A 597 -23.78 12.46 17.91
N ASP A 598 -24.97 12.02 17.50
CA ASP A 598 -25.91 11.29 18.34
C ASP A 598 -25.41 9.86 18.55
N THR A 599 -25.24 9.49 19.83
CA THR A 599 -24.73 8.19 20.26
C THR A 599 -25.64 7.03 19.89
N THR A 600 -26.90 7.28 19.53
CA THR A 600 -27.87 6.24 19.11
C THR A 600 -27.50 5.59 17.77
N PHE A 601 -26.76 6.27 16.90
CA PHE A 601 -26.31 5.70 15.62
C PHE A 601 -25.03 4.85 15.75
N ALA A 602 -24.24 5.05 16.81
CA ALA A 602 -22.93 4.40 17.01
C ALA A 602 -21.97 4.53 15.79
N LEU A 603 -21.93 5.71 15.16
CA LEU A 603 -21.09 6.01 14.00
C LEU A 603 -19.97 7.00 14.35
N ASP A 604 -18.88 6.97 13.58
CA ASP A 604 -17.89 8.04 13.56
C ASP A 604 -18.47 9.25 12.80
N SER A 605 -18.30 10.45 13.34
CA SER A 605 -18.87 11.70 12.81
C SER A 605 -18.11 12.25 11.58
N MET A 606 -17.06 11.57 11.13
CA MET A 606 -16.09 11.94 10.09
C MET A 606 -15.26 13.18 10.39
N VAL A 607 -15.78 14.13 11.17
CA VAL A 607 -15.09 15.32 11.69
C VAL A 607 -15.23 15.42 13.21
N TYR A 608 -14.18 15.85 13.92
CA TYR A 608 -14.17 15.89 15.40
C TYR A 608 -14.47 17.27 15.99
N ASP A 609 -14.24 18.35 15.24
CA ASP A 609 -14.46 19.73 15.69
C ASP A 609 -15.32 20.52 14.70
N ASN A 610 -16.20 19.81 14.01
CA ASN A 610 -17.11 20.28 12.98
C ASN A 610 -16.48 20.57 11.60
N VAL A 611 -15.16 20.53 11.45
CA VAL A 611 -14.46 20.74 10.16
C VAL A 611 -13.27 19.81 9.92
N HIS A 612 -12.46 19.53 10.94
CA HIS A 612 -11.29 18.69 10.79
C HIS A 612 -11.65 17.21 10.90
N PRO A 613 -11.15 16.35 9.99
CA PRO A 613 -11.50 14.95 9.99
C PRO A 613 -11.04 14.18 11.24
N THR A 614 -11.85 13.22 11.70
CA THR A 614 -11.45 12.19 12.66
C THR A 614 -10.33 11.32 12.08
N MET A 615 -9.70 10.47 12.90
CA MET A 615 -8.71 9.52 12.37
C MET A 615 -9.30 8.61 11.30
N PHE A 616 -10.55 8.18 11.47
CA PHE A 616 -11.24 7.39 10.46
C PHE A 616 -11.48 8.20 9.18
N GLY A 617 -11.93 9.45 9.28
CA GLY A 617 -12.04 10.35 8.13
C GLY A 617 -10.71 10.58 7.40
N ARG A 618 -9.59 10.69 8.12
CA ARG A 618 -8.25 10.82 7.52
C ARG A 618 -7.81 9.55 6.79
N LEU A 619 -8.11 8.36 7.33
CA LEU A 619 -7.86 7.09 6.65
C LEU A 619 -8.66 6.97 5.34
N LEU A 620 -9.92 7.41 5.35
CA LEU A 620 -10.74 7.43 4.14
C LEU A 620 -10.20 8.43 3.10
N LEU A 621 -9.78 9.62 3.51
CA LEU A 621 -9.10 10.58 2.62
C LEU A 621 -7.82 9.97 2.03
N ALA A 622 -7.00 9.32 2.85
CA ALA A 622 -5.80 8.62 2.40
C ALA A 622 -6.13 7.53 1.35
N GLN A 623 -7.18 6.75 1.60
CA GLN A 623 -7.65 5.71 0.69
C GLN A 623 -8.16 6.31 -0.64
N LEU A 624 -8.92 7.40 -0.60
CA LEU A 624 -9.43 8.06 -1.80
C LEU A 624 -8.30 8.60 -2.68
N PHE A 625 -7.34 9.32 -2.09
CA PHE A 625 -6.18 9.85 -2.82
C PHE A 625 -5.25 8.73 -3.30
N GLY A 626 -5.05 7.68 -2.50
CA GLY A 626 -4.25 6.53 -2.91
C GLY A 626 -4.91 5.70 -4.02
N ASN A 627 -6.23 5.55 -4.01
CA ASN A 627 -6.98 4.95 -5.11
C ASN A 627 -6.88 5.80 -6.38
N ALA A 628 -6.92 7.12 -6.27
CA ALA A 628 -6.71 8.01 -7.41
C ALA A 628 -5.26 7.91 -7.95
N LEU A 629 -4.27 7.82 -7.06
CA LEU A 629 -2.87 7.56 -7.41
C LEU A 629 -2.72 6.24 -8.17
N LEU A 630 -3.23 5.13 -7.62
CA LEU A 630 -3.18 3.82 -8.30
C LEU A 630 -3.97 3.85 -9.62
N GLY A 631 -5.14 4.47 -9.66
CA GLY A 631 -5.95 4.58 -10.87
C GLY A 631 -5.33 5.46 -11.95
N ASP A 632 -4.47 6.41 -11.57
CA ASP A 632 -3.72 7.26 -12.48
C ASP A 632 -2.42 6.59 -12.95
N LEU A 633 -1.70 5.91 -12.05
CA LEU A 633 -0.59 5.01 -12.41
C LEU A 633 -1.05 3.89 -13.34
N ALA A 634 -2.25 3.36 -13.11
CA ALA A 634 -2.88 2.39 -13.97
C ALA A 634 -3.08 2.95 -15.39
N SER A 635 -3.09 4.27 -15.61
CA SER A 635 -3.29 4.86 -16.94
C SER A 635 -4.56 4.26 -17.56
N VAL A 636 -5.71 4.72 -17.07
CA VAL A 636 -7.03 4.13 -17.31
C VAL A 636 -7.19 3.56 -18.73
N ASN A 637 -7.40 2.23 -18.80
CA ASN A 637 -7.79 1.41 -19.95
C ASN A 637 -9.12 1.84 -20.63
N LEU A 638 -9.35 3.13 -20.83
CA LEU A 638 -10.57 3.67 -21.43
C LEU A 638 -10.24 4.59 -22.59
N ILE A 639 -9.27 4.23 -23.44
CA ILE A 639 -9.32 4.75 -24.81
C ILE A 639 -10.08 3.73 -25.63
N ALA A 640 -11.41 3.80 -25.54
CA ALA A 640 -12.20 3.51 -26.72
C ALA A 640 -11.79 4.57 -27.76
N GLU A 641 -10.93 4.21 -28.70
CA GLU A 641 -10.77 4.99 -29.94
C GLU A 641 -12.13 4.93 -30.64
N ASN A 642 -13.08 5.77 -30.25
CA ASN A 642 -14.46 5.64 -30.69
C ASN A 642 -14.67 6.43 -31.98
N GLY A 643 -15.04 5.75 -33.06
CA GLY A 643 -15.30 6.35 -34.36
C GLY A 643 -14.04 6.83 -35.08
N THR A 644 -12.88 6.20 -34.83
CA THR A 644 -11.63 6.60 -35.51
C THR A 644 -11.63 6.08 -36.94
N LEU A 645 -11.26 6.91 -37.91
CA LEU A 645 -11.22 6.52 -39.32
C LEU A 645 -10.13 5.47 -39.59
N LEU A 646 -10.47 4.47 -40.40
CA LEU A 646 -9.48 3.56 -40.95
C LEU A 646 -8.60 4.31 -41.98
N PRO A 647 -7.26 4.14 -41.92
CA PRO A 647 -6.36 4.77 -42.88
C PRO A 647 -6.64 4.32 -44.31
N THR A 648 -6.68 5.24 -45.27
CA THR A 648 -6.88 4.93 -46.69
C THR A 648 -5.65 4.33 -47.36
N ALA A 649 -4.45 4.51 -46.78
CA ALA A 649 -3.18 4.03 -47.34
C ALA A 649 -3.10 2.50 -47.50
N SER A 650 -3.93 1.74 -46.79
CA SER A 650 -3.95 0.27 -46.83
C SER A 650 -5.03 -0.31 -47.76
N LEU A 651 -5.74 0.53 -48.51
CA LEU A 651 -6.72 0.10 -49.52
C LEU A 651 -6.00 -0.56 -50.71
N ALA A 652 -6.62 -1.60 -51.26
CA ALA A 652 -6.08 -2.38 -52.36
C ALA A 652 -7.17 -2.66 -53.40
N ALA A 653 -6.77 -3.14 -54.58
CA ALA A 653 -7.69 -3.58 -55.65
C ALA A 653 -8.75 -2.53 -56.05
N GLY A 654 -8.40 -1.24 -55.98
CA GLY A 654 -9.32 -0.14 -56.32
C GLY A 654 -10.43 0.11 -55.29
N ALA A 655 -10.33 -0.47 -54.09
CA ALA A 655 -11.26 -0.24 -53.00
C ALA A 655 -11.17 1.20 -52.47
N LEU A 656 -12.28 1.77 -52.01
CA LEU A 656 -12.38 3.13 -51.49
C LEU A 656 -13.22 3.21 -50.20
N PHE A 657 -13.02 4.29 -49.43
CA PHE A 657 -13.83 4.65 -48.27
C PHE A 657 -14.60 5.96 -48.55
N THR A 658 -15.52 5.93 -49.52
CA THR A 658 -16.20 7.15 -50.01
C THR A 658 -17.67 7.25 -49.62
N THR A 659 -18.43 6.14 -49.66
CA THR A 659 -19.87 6.16 -49.36
C THR A 659 -20.16 6.36 -47.88
N ASP A 660 -19.49 5.60 -47.01
CA ASP A 660 -19.55 5.70 -45.56
C ASP A 660 -18.19 5.28 -44.99
N PRO A 661 -17.27 6.23 -44.74
CA PRO A 661 -15.89 5.93 -44.40
C PRO A 661 -15.78 4.98 -43.22
N ALA A 662 -15.02 3.90 -43.39
CA ALA A 662 -14.92 2.90 -42.36
C ALA A 662 -14.23 3.48 -41.11
N THR A 663 -14.86 3.27 -39.97
CA THR A 663 -14.35 3.64 -38.66
C THR A 663 -14.15 2.41 -37.79
N PHE A 664 -13.40 2.54 -36.72
CA PHE A 664 -13.21 1.46 -35.77
C PHE A 664 -13.23 1.97 -34.33
N ASN A 665 -13.57 1.03 -33.46
CA ASN A 665 -13.61 1.11 -32.01
C ASN A 665 -12.69 0.03 -31.43
N VAL A 666 -11.92 0.38 -30.41
CA VAL A 666 -11.10 -0.59 -29.66
C VAL A 666 -11.43 -0.47 -28.18
N ASP A 667 -12.07 -1.47 -27.60
CA ASP A 667 -12.17 -1.59 -26.15
C ASP A 667 -10.90 -2.24 -25.59
N THR A 668 -10.02 -1.41 -25.05
CA THR A 668 -8.76 -1.85 -24.45
C THR A 668 -8.94 -2.70 -23.17
N LYS A 669 -10.14 -2.75 -22.57
CA LYS A 669 -10.43 -3.58 -21.38
C LYS A 669 -10.75 -5.02 -21.76
N THR A 670 -11.59 -5.20 -22.77
CA THR A 670 -12.04 -6.53 -23.22
C THR A 670 -11.19 -7.08 -24.35
N GLY A 671 -10.43 -6.21 -25.04
CA GLY A 671 -9.77 -6.54 -26.30
C GLY A 671 -10.74 -6.58 -27.49
N GLU A 672 -12.00 -6.13 -27.30
CA GLU A 672 -12.98 -6.09 -28.36
C GLU A 672 -12.64 -4.98 -29.37
N ILE A 673 -12.66 -5.34 -30.65
CA ILE A 673 -12.51 -4.44 -31.77
C ILE A 673 -13.83 -4.46 -32.51
N SER A 674 -14.35 -3.29 -32.82
CA SER A 674 -15.50 -3.14 -33.70
C SER A 674 -15.11 -2.26 -34.88
N VAL A 675 -15.40 -2.70 -36.10
CA VAL A 675 -15.22 -1.90 -37.32
C VAL A 675 -16.59 -1.69 -37.93
N PHE A 676 -16.87 -0.45 -38.31
CA PHE A 676 -18.14 0.05 -38.85
C PHE A 676 -17.91 0.82 -40.15
N GLY A 677 -18.94 0.95 -40.98
CA GLY A 677 -18.91 1.67 -42.26
C GLY A 677 -18.92 0.74 -43.47
N VAL A 678 -18.43 1.21 -44.62
CA VAL A 678 -18.43 0.42 -45.86
C VAL A 678 -17.11 0.53 -46.62
N VAL A 679 -16.79 -0.52 -47.39
CA VAL A 679 -15.74 -0.50 -48.42
C VAL A 679 -16.42 -0.47 -49.77
N ASP A 680 -16.16 0.58 -50.54
CA ASP A 680 -16.59 0.67 -51.94
C ASP A 680 -15.66 -0.18 -52.81
N LEU A 681 -16.23 -0.95 -53.72
CA LEU A 681 -15.55 -1.92 -54.58
C LEU A 681 -15.88 -1.67 -56.06
N PRO A 682 -14.90 -1.85 -56.97
CA PRO A 682 -15.15 -1.83 -58.40
C PRO A 682 -16.02 -3.02 -58.84
N ALA A 683 -16.51 -2.98 -60.08
CA ALA A 683 -17.31 -4.06 -60.63
C ALA A 683 -16.51 -5.36 -60.78
N SER A 684 -17.18 -6.50 -60.54
CA SER A 684 -16.63 -7.85 -60.80
C SER A 684 -15.35 -8.21 -60.01
N VAL A 685 -15.24 -7.82 -58.74
CA VAL A 685 -14.12 -8.24 -57.86
C VAL A 685 -14.21 -9.74 -57.58
N ALA A 686 -13.17 -10.51 -57.96
CA ALA A 686 -13.13 -11.95 -57.77
C ALA A 686 -13.08 -12.35 -56.28
N ASP A 687 -13.63 -13.53 -55.98
CA ASP A 687 -13.58 -14.11 -54.64
C ASP A 687 -12.14 -14.30 -54.14
N GLY A 688 -11.88 -13.93 -52.88
CA GLY A 688 -10.56 -14.00 -52.27
C GLY A 688 -9.64 -12.81 -52.58
N THR A 689 -10.11 -11.82 -53.34
CA THR A 689 -9.35 -10.59 -53.59
C THR A 689 -9.10 -9.83 -52.30
N THR A 690 -7.86 -9.41 -52.08
CA THR A 690 -7.50 -8.51 -50.96
C THR A 690 -7.95 -7.10 -51.28
N ILE A 691 -8.81 -6.54 -50.41
CA ILE A 691 -9.38 -5.20 -50.60
C ILE A 691 -8.83 -4.19 -49.59
N TYR A 692 -8.32 -4.67 -48.46
CA TYR A 692 -7.75 -3.83 -47.41
C TYR A 692 -6.75 -4.62 -46.57
N THR A 693 -5.80 -3.94 -45.93
CA THR A 693 -4.96 -4.52 -44.87
C THR A 693 -5.13 -3.75 -43.57
N LEU A 694 -5.69 -4.39 -42.55
CA LEU A 694 -5.86 -3.80 -41.23
C LEU A 694 -4.51 -3.39 -40.63
N PRO A 695 -4.44 -2.20 -40.01
CA PRO A 695 -3.32 -1.80 -39.17
C PRO A 695 -3.02 -2.90 -38.14
N THR A 696 -1.73 -3.09 -37.82
CA THR A 696 -1.27 -4.15 -36.90
C THR A 696 -2.06 -4.21 -35.59
N LYS A 697 -2.48 -3.06 -35.07
CA LYS A 697 -3.27 -2.95 -33.85
C LYS A 697 -4.69 -3.54 -33.94
N LEU A 698 -5.27 -3.63 -35.14
CA LEU A 698 -6.63 -4.16 -35.36
C LEU A 698 -6.64 -5.63 -35.81
N ARG A 699 -5.47 -6.25 -36.01
CA ARG A 699 -5.41 -7.61 -36.55
C ARG A 699 -5.95 -8.64 -35.54
N PRO A 700 -6.81 -9.58 -35.98
CA PRO A 700 -7.28 -10.66 -35.13
C PRO A 700 -6.17 -11.71 -34.89
N ARG A 701 -6.32 -12.56 -33.86
CA ARG A 701 -5.36 -13.66 -33.60
C ARG A 701 -5.56 -14.87 -34.50
N ALA A 702 -6.76 -15.05 -35.04
CA ALA A 702 -7.12 -16.13 -35.93
C ALA A 702 -7.78 -15.57 -37.18
N THR A 703 -7.89 -16.39 -38.22
CA THR A 703 -8.67 -16.02 -39.40
C THR A 703 -10.14 -15.93 -39.03
N LEU A 704 -10.74 -14.75 -39.18
CA LEU A 704 -12.15 -14.49 -38.88
C LEU A 704 -12.95 -14.36 -40.18
N ARG A 705 -14.24 -14.70 -40.13
CA ARG A 705 -15.16 -14.60 -41.26
C ARG A 705 -16.43 -13.89 -40.81
N PHE A 706 -16.80 -12.83 -41.51
CA PHE A 706 -17.99 -12.04 -41.21
C PHE A 706 -18.94 -12.09 -42.40
N ALA A 707 -20.21 -12.36 -42.13
CA ALA A 707 -21.27 -12.15 -43.11
C ALA A 707 -21.62 -10.67 -43.12
N CYS A 708 -21.60 -10.05 -44.29
CA CYS A 708 -21.74 -8.62 -44.47
C CYS A 708 -22.81 -8.33 -45.53
N LEU A 709 -23.54 -7.24 -45.37
CA LEU A 709 -24.46 -6.75 -46.40
C LEU A 709 -23.68 -6.04 -47.50
N ASN A 710 -24.12 -6.19 -48.74
CA ASN A 710 -23.62 -5.40 -49.87
C ASN A 710 -24.66 -4.39 -50.38
N SER A 711 -24.28 -3.59 -51.37
CA SER A 711 -25.12 -2.53 -51.96
C SER A 711 -26.44 -3.01 -52.58
N THR A 712 -26.58 -4.31 -52.87
CA THR A 712 -27.84 -4.90 -53.37
C THR A 712 -28.64 -5.58 -52.27
N PHE A 713 -28.33 -5.32 -51.01
CA PHE A 713 -28.88 -6.00 -49.83
C PHE A 713 -28.68 -7.53 -49.84
N GLY A 714 -27.69 -8.01 -50.60
CA GLY A 714 -27.26 -9.40 -50.60
C GLY A 714 -26.17 -9.66 -49.56
N THR A 715 -25.85 -10.93 -49.34
CA THR A 715 -24.78 -11.35 -48.41
C THR A 715 -23.45 -11.50 -49.15
N SER A 716 -22.47 -10.70 -48.74
CA SER A 716 -21.05 -10.88 -49.03
C SER A 716 -20.33 -11.40 -47.78
N TYR A 717 -19.08 -11.85 -47.92
CA TYR A 717 -18.26 -12.22 -46.76
C TYR A 717 -16.95 -11.46 -46.76
N LEU A 718 -16.57 -10.99 -45.57
CA LEU A 718 -15.23 -10.47 -45.31
C LEU A 718 -14.45 -11.50 -44.50
N VAL A 719 -13.29 -11.88 -45.00
CA VAL A 719 -12.35 -12.78 -44.33
C VAL A 719 -11.14 -11.99 -43.90
N ILE A 720 -10.84 -11.99 -42.61
CA ILE A 720 -9.72 -11.27 -42.03
C ILE A 720 -8.68 -12.28 -41.56
N ALA A 721 -7.50 -12.28 -42.16
CA ALA A 721 -6.38 -13.11 -41.70
C ALA A 721 -5.67 -12.50 -40.48
N PRO A 722 -4.90 -13.28 -39.70
CA PRO A 722 -4.07 -12.76 -38.61
C PRO A 722 -3.01 -11.74 -39.07
N THR A 723 -2.65 -11.78 -40.35
CA THR A 723 -1.77 -10.80 -41.00
C THR A 723 -2.45 -9.45 -41.22
N GLY A 724 -3.76 -9.33 -40.94
CA GLY A 724 -4.58 -8.13 -41.16
C GLY A 724 -5.17 -8.04 -42.56
N VAL A 725 -4.82 -8.94 -43.46
CA VAL A 725 -5.35 -8.97 -44.82
C VAL A 725 -6.86 -9.22 -44.78
N VAL A 726 -7.62 -8.32 -45.39
CA VAL A 726 -9.08 -8.39 -45.54
C VAL A 726 -9.40 -8.79 -46.98
N GLN A 727 -9.99 -9.98 -47.13
CA GLN A 727 -10.43 -10.52 -48.41
C GLN A 727 -11.96 -10.48 -48.51
N VAL A 728 -12.46 -10.21 -49.72
CA VAL A 728 -13.89 -10.22 -50.01
C VAL A 728 -14.30 -11.47 -50.78
N TYR A 729 -15.50 -11.98 -50.49
CA TYR A 729 -16.15 -13.06 -51.23
C TYR A 729 -17.60 -12.67 -51.53
N LYS A 730 -18.10 -13.11 -52.68
CA LYS A 730 -19.41 -12.77 -53.23
C LYS A 730 -19.62 -11.26 -53.32
N SER A 731 -18.68 -10.55 -53.95
CA SER A 731 -18.78 -9.10 -54.18
C SER A 731 -19.93 -8.76 -55.15
N PRO A 732 -20.52 -7.56 -55.07
CA PRO A 732 -21.57 -7.15 -56.00
C PRO A 732 -21.05 -7.03 -57.45
N ALA A 733 -21.74 -7.66 -58.40
CA ALA A 733 -21.29 -7.78 -59.79
C ALA A 733 -21.12 -6.44 -60.52
N ALA A 734 -22.03 -5.48 -60.29
CA ALA A 734 -22.05 -4.18 -60.95
C ALA A 734 -21.19 -3.10 -60.28
N GLY A 735 -20.37 -3.48 -59.28
CA GLY A 735 -19.69 -2.53 -58.41
C GLY A 735 -20.66 -1.99 -57.34
N GLY A 736 -20.13 -1.48 -56.24
CA GLY A 736 -20.96 -1.07 -55.11
C GLY A 736 -20.17 -1.09 -53.82
N TYR A 737 -20.80 -1.40 -52.70
CA TYR A 737 -20.13 -1.45 -51.41
C TYR A 737 -20.37 -2.77 -50.68
N VAL A 738 -19.48 -3.09 -49.76
CA VAL A 738 -19.65 -4.14 -48.75
C VAL A 738 -19.52 -3.49 -47.37
N SER A 739 -20.50 -3.74 -46.51
CA SER A 739 -20.48 -3.24 -45.13
C SER A 739 -19.38 -3.90 -44.31
N MET A 740 -18.63 -3.08 -43.58
CA MET A 740 -17.75 -3.54 -42.52
C MET A 740 -18.53 -3.45 -41.22
N GLN A 741 -19.25 -4.50 -40.84
CA GLN A 741 -19.89 -4.63 -39.52
C GLN A 741 -19.24 -5.81 -38.80
N MET A 742 -18.06 -5.57 -38.26
CA MET A 742 -17.20 -6.62 -37.72
C MET A 742 -16.94 -6.33 -36.27
N ALA A 743 -17.37 -7.21 -35.37
CA ALA A 743 -17.01 -7.15 -33.96
C ALA A 743 -16.27 -8.44 -33.61
N TYR A 744 -15.09 -8.31 -33.03
CA TYR A 744 -14.29 -9.46 -32.63
C TYR A 744 -13.41 -9.15 -31.43
N ASN A 745 -13.18 -10.18 -30.63
CA ASN A 745 -12.18 -10.09 -29.59
C ASN A 745 -10.80 -10.37 -30.19
N LYS A 746 -9.82 -9.55 -29.79
CA LYS A 746 -8.42 -9.77 -30.10
C LYS A 746 -7.80 -10.90 -29.27
N GLN A 747 -8.37 -11.26 -28.12
CA GLN A 747 -7.87 -12.29 -27.20
C GLN A 747 -8.06 -13.71 -27.74
#